data_AF-A0A958B421-F1
#
_entry.id   AF-A0A958B421-F1
#
_cell.length_a   1.000
_cell.length_b   1.000
_cell.length_c   1.000
_cell.angle_alpha   90.00
_cell.angle_beta   90.00
_cell.angle_gamma   90.00
#
_symmetry.space_group_name_H-M   'P 1'
#
loop_
_entity.id
_entity.type
_entity.pdbx_description
1 polymer ?
#
loop_
_entity_poly.entity_id
_entity_poly.type
_entity_poly.pdbx_seq_one_letter_code
_entity_poly.pdbx_strand_id
1 'polypeptide(L)'
;QQFPLDFFVTYTAPPVLEVFGPDGQAAGPYEFRHDYSSYIRNYAGQGDAEGPVVWANYCRHEDFDVIDAVGAVALCRQGGGEDPTRNAIEHGAAGLLLIGDPDAPIDRIGRYNVPLVPVPLPTFLIDPSVVDDLLAGSGYTIDDLSIQFAGLPLETSAHLSVALEQREGVEGRNVLGILPGSDPAFADEVVVVGGHYDHLGSDPAGEFCTRTAIDAPETCETSEGAVYPGANDNASGIATLLEIARTWHEAGFRPRRSVLFAGWDAEEQGLWGSFHYTEEPTVPLEDTVAMLNLDMVGAGADELAVDGPGPVADRLIGLAPTFGITTTLGDIGRSDHVPFRLSGVDASMVIWFGEDQENNPKLAHYHRPLDVPAVIEPDKLQAVGELAGMTLLSLAAAEPELTAMLDQRTQAFNAGDRSTFLATSTAAERAADAAWWDTLASNRPESLSASLVDAVVAGDVATATVRYELTPAGGQRERVDGTVLATHDADGWRLDGPAMPHLAGDGLTLAYPPSLAEIAPEVLDKATIQRATIARQLGLATRRPAATLILHPSHQALQATAGLTLPETVTAWAAGNQAHVVARADITRTRALTDTLTLLALAQTGLSETQAPWLWRALPDYLVAQSDREALAEKYLPVLRQMLQDPLSFNVVDFPSALSEEAETPFWNAAAWAMTGYLLEQHGLQGAGDLAAALARTSDVDGQERAFQQALGQSATNFDAGWQESWRNRIDGAQAQIDDLLARRQAAVETGDRAAFLATSDPTDPIQLADDAAWFDRSQDLATPLAGFELTGQLKGLTADGMSADLMAGWQTGNGKQRQVRQTVWLPLQDGQLTYGGPSWAATQEGSVTLLYPAASQPLAEALAPLLDHAYRTMASALGIDPAPLTIKLYTNDLALSLAARHDLPAGVTAVSVPGGSLHAVVNPQQGAAAAAEVRNNLLDALTEHLLGQLGVPSTTDSRWLRAGLGRIALQWIDPDIGWQQANRLAGKIPLAVQQNRLWPLGELPDPDALTSTARTLAQAEAWDASSYLIQRFGTDGLSRLLAALASEATMDAAMQSALGVSLDDFDQDWLATAGVLHAPAEWLALAESFDAQRALGEATRLA
;
A
#
# COMPACT_ATOMS: atom_id res chain seq x y z
N GLN A 1 -2.78 37.10 21.50
CA GLN A 1 -4.00 37.24 20.68
C GLN A 1 -5.18 36.85 21.54
N GLN A 2 -6.18 37.72 21.71
CA GLN A 2 -7.35 37.47 22.58
C GLN A 2 -8.52 36.99 21.72
N PHE A 3 -9.32 36.05 22.23
CA PHE A 3 -10.49 35.51 21.54
C PHE A 3 -11.62 35.14 22.51
N PRO A 4 -12.89 35.20 22.09
CA PRO A 4 -14.02 34.80 22.93
C PRO A 4 -14.15 33.28 23.03
N LEU A 5 -14.50 32.78 24.22
CA LEU A 5 -14.96 31.40 24.42
C LEU A 5 -16.49 31.43 24.55
N ASP A 6 -17.18 31.14 23.44
CA ASP A 6 -18.64 31.24 23.37
C ASP A 6 -19.37 30.13 24.15
N PHE A 7 -18.67 29.04 24.50
CA PHE A 7 -19.20 27.92 25.25
C PHE A 7 -18.21 27.43 26.31
N PHE A 8 -18.42 27.83 27.56
CA PHE A 8 -17.64 27.41 28.73
C PHE A 8 -18.59 27.00 29.86
N VAL A 9 -18.50 25.77 30.36
CA VAL A 9 -19.37 25.26 31.43
C VAL A 9 -18.58 24.85 32.68
N THR A 10 -19.15 25.09 33.87
CA THR A 10 -18.55 24.68 35.15
C THR A 10 -19.58 24.00 36.05
N TYR A 11 -19.16 23.06 36.90
CA TYR A 11 -20.04 22.50 37.93
C TYR A 11 -20.39 23.57 38.97
N THR A 12 -21.67 23.59 39.37
CA THR A 12 -22.17 24.41 40.47
C THR A 12 -22.34 23.62 41.78
N ALA A 13 -22.36 22.29 41.69
CA ALA A 13 -22.32 21.35 42.79
C ALA A 13 -21.62 20.05 42.34
N PRO A 14 -21.05 19.25 43.27
CA PRO A 14 -20.53 17.92 42.94
C PRO A 14 -21.65 17.06 42.31
N PRO A 15 -21.35 16.30 41.24
CA PRO A 15 -22.29 15.31 40.73
C PRO A 15 -22.64 14.26 41.78
N VAL A 16 -23.86 13.73 41.71
CA VAL A 16 -24.38 12.77 42.71
C VAL A 16 -24.86 11.51 41.99
N LEU A 17 -24.34 10.35 42.40
CA LEU A 17 -24.87 9.02 42.08
C LEU A 17 -25.35 8.35 43.36
N GLU A 18 -26.60 7.92 43.39
CA GLU A 18 -27.13 7.03 44.41
C GLU A 18 -27.71 5.79 43.73
N VAL A 19 -27.37 4.60 44.21
CA VAL A 19 -27.98 3.34 43.76
C VAL A 19 -28.79 2.76 44.92
N PHE A 20 -30.02 2.36 44.63
CA PHE A 20 -30.95 1.77 45.58
C PHE A 20 -31.18 0.31 45.20
N GLY A 21 -30.95 -0.58 46.17
CA GLY A 21 -31.18 -2.01 46.02
C GLY A 21 -32.66 -2.40 45.94
N PRO A 22 -32.97 -3.70 45.79
CA PRO A 22 -34.35 -4.19 45.65
C PRO A 22 -35.27 -3.89 46.84
N ASP A 23 -34.69 -3.65 48.02
CA ASP A 23 -35.40 -3.27 49.24
C ASP A 23 -35.56 -1.74 49.41
N GLY A 24 -35.10 -0.96 48.42
CA GLY A 24 -35.12 0.50 48.40
C GLY A 24 -34.11 1.13 49.37
N GLN A 25 -33.19 0.36 49.96
CA GLN A 25 -32.07 0.90 50.71
C GLN A 25 -30.95 1.31 49.76
N ALA A 26 -30.23 2.38 50.10
CA ALA A 26 -29.02 2.74 49.37
C ALA A 26 -28.00 1.60 49.49
N ALA A 27 -27.48 1.14 48.34
CA ALA A 27 -26.53 0.03 48.26
C ALA A 27 -25.16 0.40 48.83
N GLY A 28 -24.76 1.67 48.69
CA GLY A 28 -23.59 2.23 49.35
C GLY A 28 -23.51 3.75 49.14
N PRO A 29 -22.66 4.46 49.89
CA PRO A 29 -22.18 5.75 49.43
C PRO A 29 -21.27 5.52 48.22
N TYR A 30 -21.58 6.12 47.08
CA TYR A 30 -20.69 6.16 45.92
C TYR A 30 -19.91 7.46 45.95
N GLU A 31 -18.60 7.36 45.82
CA GLU A 31 -17.68 8.49 45.79
C GLU A 31 -17.46 8.93 44.34
N PHE A 32 -17.80 10.18 44.04
CA PHE A 32 -17.54 10.79 42.74
C PHE A 32 -16.03 10.82 42.49
N ARG A 33 -15.59 10.44 41.29
CA ARG A 33 -14.19 10.20 40.87
C ARG A 33 -13.53 8.93 41.41
N HIS A 34 -14.26 8.08 42.13
CA HIS A 34 -13.78 6.74 42.53
C HIS A 34 -14.69 5.66 41.97
N ASP A 35 -15.98 5.75 42.31
CA ASP A 35 -16.97 4.76 41.88
C ASP A 35 -17.63 5.18 40.56
N TYR A 36 -17.65 6.48 40.25
CA TYR A 36 -18.24 7.05 39.05
C TYR A 36 -17.68 8.42 38.68
N SER A 37 -17.75 8.83 37.42
CA SER A 37 -17.38 10.17 36.94
C SER A 37 -18.36 10.68 35.89
N SER A 38 -18.47 11.99 35.73
CA SER A 38 -19.44 12.60 34.80
C SER A 38 -18.93 12.73 33.38
N TYR A 39 -19.78 12.30 32.44
CA TYR A 39 -19.51 12.35 31.01
C TYR A 39 -20.23 13.58 30.42
N ILE A 40 -19.48 14.62 30.06
CA ILE A 40 -20.02 15.88 29.50
C ILE A 40 -19.54 16.03 28.08
N ARG A 41 -20.20 15.33 27.17
CA ARG A 41 -19.87 15.29 25.74
C ARG A 41 -21.12 14.98 24.92
N ASN A 42 -21.18 15.47 23.69
CA ASN A 42 -22.28 15.23 22.74
C ASN A 42 -23.66 15.58 23.34
N TYR A 43 -24.49 14.57 23.63
CA TYR A 43 -25.85 14.72 24.20
C TYR A 43 -25.85 14.69 25.73
N ALA A 44 -24.72 14.39 26.36
CA ALA A 44 -24.59 14.30 27.81
C ALA A 44 -24.20 15.64 28.45
N GLY A 45 -24.80 15.95 29.60
CA GLY A 45 -24.56 17.22 30.28
C GLY A 45 -25.37 17.40 31.56
N GLN A 46 -25.83 18.63 31.81
CA GLN A 46 -26.63 18.98 32.99
C GLN A 46 -27.95 18.22 33.03
N GLY A 47 -28.32 17.70 34.20
CA GLY A 47 -29.59 17.02 34.43
C GLY A 47 -29.75 16.51 35.86
N ASP A 48 -30.97 16.11 36.21
CA ASP A 48 -31.32 15.47 37.47
C ASP A 48 -32.33 14.36 37.13
N ALA A 49 -31.95 13.11 37.39
CA ALA A 49 -32.66 11.93 36.91
C ALA A 49 -32.70 10.84 37.99
N GLU A 50 -33.88 10.35 38.33
CA GLU A 50 -34.08 9.21 39.22
C GLU A 50 -35.02 8.20 38.56
N GLY A 51 -34.61 6.93 38.53
CA GLY A 51 -35.41 5.90 37.89
C GLY A 51 -34.91 4.47 38.12
N PRO A 52 -35.72 3.44 37.77
CA PRO A 52 -35.27 2.05 37.77
C PRO A 52 -34.09 1.88 36.81
N VAL A 53 -33.18 0.95 37.11
CA VAL A 53 -32.03 0.68 36.23
C VAL A 53 -32.36 -0.41 35.22
N VAL A 54 -31.94 -0.20 33.98
CA VAL A 54 -32.06 -1.17 32.90
C VAL A 54 -30.71 -1.45 32.27
N TRP A 55 -30.35 -2.72 32.07
CA TRP A 55 -29.20 -3.10 31.27
C TRP A 55 -29.57 -3.02 29.78
N ALA A 56 -28.79 -2.27 29.01
CA ALA A 56 -28.98 -2.10 27.56
C ALA A 56 -27.69 -2.34 26.77
N ASN A 57 -26.87 -3.30 27.21
CA ASN A 57 -25.68 -3.79 26.51
C ASN A 57 -24.78 -2.67 25.94
N TYR A 58 -24.64 -2.47 24.62
CA TYR A 58 -23.77 -1.41 24.06
C TYR A 58 -24.49 -0.08 23.85
N CYS A 59 -25.74 0.06 24.32
CA CYS A 59 -26.60 1.22 24.02
C CYS A 59 -26.78 1.44 22.51
N ARG A 60 -26.71 0.39 21.68
CA ARG A 60 -27.13 0.48 20.27
C ARG A 60 -28.64 0.59 20.25
N HIS A 61 -29.21 1.16 19.19
CA HIS A 61 -30.66 1.23 19.10
C HIS A 61 -31.33 -0.15 19.29
N GLU A 62 -30.67 -1.25 18.89
CA GLU A 62 -31.18 -2.63 19.00
C GLU A 62 -31.18 -3.17 20.41
N ASP A 63 -30.30 -2.66 21.26
CA ASP A 63 -30.25 -3.08 22.64
C ASP A 63 -31.48 -2.54 23.42
N PHE A 64 -32.10 -1.46 22.93
CA PHE A 64 -33.31 -0.84 23.51
C PHE A 64 -34.63 -1.44 23.01
N ASP A 65 -34.65 -2.26 21.95
CA ASP A 65 -35.89 -2.88 21.47
C ASP A 65 -36.51 -3.85 22.48
N VAL A 66 -35.65 -4.46 23.27
CA VAL A 66 -36.00 -5.53 24.21
C VAL A 66 -36.14 -5.04 25.64
N ILE A 67 -35.90 -3.74 25.89
CA ILE A 67 -35.91 -3.14 27.22
C ILE A 67 -36.48 -1.72 27.21
N ASP A 68 -37.49 -1.46 28.05
CA ASP A 68 -38.11 -0.14 28.17
C ASP A 68 -37.23 0.80 29.01
N ALA A 69 -36.59 1.75 28.35
CA ALA A 69 -35.73 2.74 29.00
C ALA A 69 -36.46 4.04 29.38
N VAL A 70 -37.76 4.18 29.09
CA VAL A 70 -38.47 5.45 29.31
C VAL A 70 -38.52 5.82 30.79
N GLY A 71 -37.86 6.91 31.17
CA GLY A 71 -37.74 7.36 32.56
C GLY A 71 -36.81 6.49 33.42
N ALA A 72 -36.16 5.50 32.83
CA ALA A 72 -35.19 4.64 33.48
C ALA A 72 -33.77 5.23 33.41
N VAL A 73 -32.88 4.70 34.23
CA VAL A 73 -31.44 4.90 34.09
C VAL A 73 -30.87 3.74 33.29
N ALA A 74 -30.36 4.00 32.09
CA ALA A 74 -29.77 2.97 31.24
C ALA A 74 -28.35 2.64 31.70
N LEU A 75 -28.01 1.36 31.80
CA LEU A 75 -26.67 0.85 32.06
C LEU A 75 -26.13 0.18 30.80
N CYS A 76 -24.99 0.66 30.29
CA CYS A 76 -24.43 0.25 29.00
C CYS A 76 -22.91 0.12 29.02
N ARG A 77 -22.35 -0.52 27.99
CA ARG A 77 -20.93 -0.65 27.70
C ARG A 77 -20.48 0.43 26.73
N GLN A 78 -19.17 0.70 26.75
CA GLN A 78 -18.50 1.42 25.68
C GLN A 78 -18.15 0.48 24.50
N GLY A 79 -17.92 1.04 23.31
CA GLY A 79 -17.37 0.31 22.15
C GLY A 79 -18.39 -0.17 21.09
N GLY A 80 -19.64 0.29 21.12
CA GLY A 80 -20.71 -0.16 20.21
C GLY A 80 -20.71 0.39 18.77
N GLY A 81 -19.75 1.24 18.40
CA GLY A 81 -19.67 1.86 17.07
C GLY A 81 -20.67 3.01 16.80
N GLU A 82 -21.69 3.17 17.66
CA GLU A 82 -22.66 4.28 17.68
C GLU A 82 -22.47 5.16 18.94
N ASP A 83 -23.06 6.36 18.97
CA ASP A 83 -23.01 7.25 20.15
C ASP A 83 -24.07 6.83 21.19
N PRO A 84 -23.66 6.25 22.35
CA PRO A 84 -24.60 5.73 23.33
C PRO A 84 -25.41 6.84 24.01
N THR A 85 -24.89 8.07 24.10
CA THR A 85 -25.61 9.20 24.72
C THR A 85 -26.80 9.63 23.88
N ARG A 86 -26.64 9.61 22.56
CA ARG A 86 -27.70 9.89 21.59
C ARG A 86 -28.78 8.82 21.62
N ASN A 87 -28.38 7.55 21.62
CA ASN A 87 -29.34 6.45 21.57
C ASN A 87 -30.15 6.38 22.86
N ALA A 88 -29.50 6.51 24.03
CA ALA A 88 -30.20 6.50 25.31
C ALA A 88 -31.22 7.64 25.43
N ILE A 89 -30.87 8.87 25.01
CA ILE A 89 -31.81 9.99 25.06
C ILE A 89 -32.96 9.85 24.05
N GLU A 90 -32.69 9.34 22.84
CA GLU A 90 -33.73 9.08 21.82
C GLU A 90 -34.71 7.98 22.27
N HIS A 91 -34.27 7.04 23.12
CA HIS A 91 -35.09 5.99 23.73
C HIS A 91 -35.71 6.38 25.09
N GLY A 92 -35.60 7.65 25.48
CA GLY A 92 -36.31 8.21 26.64
C GLY A 92 -35.68 7.89 28.00
N ALA A 93 -34.43 7.41 28.02
CA ALA A 93 -33.68 7.28 29.26
C ALA A 93 -33.64 8.63 30.00
N ALA A 94 -33.88 8.61 31.30
CA ALA A 94 -33.75 9.78 32.16
C ALA A 94 -32.27 10.06 32.49
N GLY A 95 -31.45 9.02 32.56
CA GLY A 95 -30.01 9.10 32.77
C GLY A 95 -29.29 7.90 32.17
N LEU A 96 -27.96 7.98 32.08
CA LEU A 96 -27.12 6.95 31.48
C LEU A 96 -25.91 6.65 32.37
N LEU A 97 -25.65 5.37 32.57
CA LEU A 97 -24.47 4.81 33.23
C LEU A 97 -23.69 4.00 32.20
N LEU A 98 -22.44 4.36 31.96
CA LEU A 98 -21.53 3.67 31.06
C LEU A 98 -20.52 2.89 31.88
N ILE A 99 -20.49 1.57 31.73
CA ILE A 99 -19.45 0.71 32.28
C ILE A 99 -18.15 1.06 31.58
N GLY A 100 -17.20 1.59 32.36
CA GLY A 100 -15.88 2.00 31.90
C GLY A 100 -14.96 2.15 33.11
N ASP A 101 -13.76 2.66 32.89
CA ASP A 101 -12.89 3.04 34.00
C ASP A 101 -13.40 4.38 34.57
N PRO A 102 -13.87 4.46 35.84
CA PRO A 102 -14.28 5.72 36.46
C PRO A 102 -13.09 6.67 36.62
N ASP A 103 -11.86 6.12 36.64
CA ASP A 103 -10.60 6.87 36.62
C ASP A 103 -10.26 7.36 35.20
N ALA A 104 -11.08 7.10 34.18
CA ALA A 104 -10.81 7.54 32.82
C ALA A 104 -10.49 9.06 32.76
N PRO A 105 -9.50 9.47 31.93
CA PRO A 105 -9.15 10.87 31.69
C PRO A 105 -10.38 11.77 31.49
N ILE A 106 -10.35 12.96 32.09
CA ILE A 106 -11.44 13.93 31.96
C ILE A 106 -11.40 14.58 30.60
N ASP A 107 -12.17 14.03 29.67
CA ASP A 107 -12.38 14.64 28.35
C ASP A 107 -13.39 15.82 28.47
N ARG A 108 -12.91 17.07 28.27
CA ARG A 108 -13.75 18.29 28.19
C ARG A 108 -13.94 18.78 26.75
N ILE A 109 -13.69 17.94 25.74
CA ILE A 109 -13.76 18.34 24.33
C ILE A 109 -15.21 18.68 23.94
N GLY A 110 -15.51 19.97 23.87
CA GLY A 110 -16.82 20.52 23.53
C GLY A 110 -17.06 20.74 22.03
N ARG A 111 -16.14 20.30 21.16
CA ARG A 111 -16.16 20.65 19.73
C ARG A 111 -16.10 19.45 18.79
N TYR A 112 -17.00 18.48 18.96
CA TYR A 112 -17.37 17.58 17.86
C TYR A 112 -18.90 17.38 17.80
N ASN A 113 -19.51 18.00 16.78
CA ASN A 113 -20.83 17.73 16.21
C ASN A 113 -21.97 17.39 17.18
N VAL A 114 -22.77 18.38 17.61
CA VAL A 114 -24.21 18.55 17.29
C VAL A 114 -24.69 19.86 17.94
N PRO A 115 -25.45 20.71 17.23
CA PRO A 115 -26.08 21.89 17.82
C PRO A 115 -27.15 21.49 18.83
N LEU A 116 -26.97 21.93 20.07
CA LEU A 116 -28.00 22.21 21.08
C LEU A 116 -29.08 21.11 21.24
N VAL A 117 -28.85 20.15 22.14
CA VAL A 117 -29.96 19.38 22.72
C VAL A 117 -30.62 20.27 23.79
N PRO A 118 -31.94 20.54 23.73
CA PRO A 118 -32.59 21.44 24.68
C PRO A 118 -32.54 20.96 26.14
N VAL A 119 -32.42 19.65 26.34
CA VAL A 119 -32.29 19.00 27.65
C VAL A 119 -31.18 17.94 27.52
N PRO A 120 -29.99 18.16 28.09
CA PRO A 120 -28.92 17.17 28.07
C PRO A 120 -29.26 15.94 28.92
N LEU A 121 -28.64 14.80 28.64
CA LEU A 121 -28.79 13.57 29.43
C LEU A 121 -27.73 13.51 30.55
N PRO A 122 -28.08 13.47 31.85
CA PRO A 122 -27.10 13.25 32.91
C PRO A 122 -26.49 11.86 32.73
N THR A 123 -25.17 11.83 32.49
CA THR A 123 -24.45 10.60 32.16
C THR A 123 -23.23 10.43 33.05
N PHE A 124 -23.06 9.23 33.61
CA PHE A 124 -21.87 8.84 34.35
C PHE A 124 -21.15 7.67 33.70
N LEU A 125 -19.82 7.70 33.73
CA LEU A 125 -18.98 6.50 33.64
C LEU A 125 -18.92 5.88 35.04
N ILE A 126 -19.05 4.56 35.16
CA ILE A 126 -19.08 3.87 36.45
C ILE A 126 -18.10 2.69 36.51
N ASP A 127 -17.54 2.47 37.71
CA ASP A 127 -16.69 1.32 38.02
C ASP A 127 -17.44 -0.01 37.89
N PRO A 128 -16.78 -1.08 37.44
CA PRO A 128 -17.28 -2.44 37.56
C PRO A 128 -17.84 -2.82 38.94
N SER A 129 -17.30 -2.28 40.04
CA SER A 129 -17.83 -2.55 41.39
C SER A 129 -19.22 -1.95 41.62
N VAL A 130 -19.54 -0.80 41.02
CA VAL A 130 -20.90 -0.22 41.07
C VAL A 130 -21.88 -1.10 40.29
N VAL A 131 -21.41 -1.76 39.23
CA VAL A 131 -22.22 -2.68 38.43
C VAL A 131 -22.70 -3.87 39.27
N ASP A 132 -21.87 -4.40 40.17
CA ASP A 132 -22.27 -5.51 41.04
C ASP A 132 -23.46 -5.12 41.95
N ASP A 133 -23.46 -3.90 42.48
CA ASP A 133 -24.58 -3.37 43.27
C ASP A 133 -25.80 -3.10 42.41
N LEU A 134 -25.63 -2.57 41.20
CA LEU A 134 -26.71 -2.37 40.24
C LEU A 134 -27.36 -3.70 39.84
N LEU A 135 -26.60 -4.80 39.82
CA LEU A 135 -27.07 -6.16 39.54
C LEU A 135 -27.66 -6.86 40.78
N ALA A 136 -27.67 -6.24 41.96
CA ALA A 136 -28.20 -6.86 43.17
C ALA A 136 -29.65 -7.31 42.98
N GLY A 137 -29.94 -8.55 43.39
CA GLY A 137 -31.26 -9.18 43.23
C GLY A 137 -31.53 -9.79 41.85
N SER A 138 -30.78 -9.40 40.81
CA SER A 138 -30.99 -9.89 39.44
C SER A 138 -30.58 -11.35 39.21
N GLY A 139 -29.65 -11.87 40.02
CA GLY A 139 -29.05 -13.20 39.84
C GLY A 139 -27.97 -13.27 38.77
N TYR A 140 -27.59 -12.13 38.18
CA TYR A 140 -26.50 -11.99 37.21
C TYR A 140 -25.27 -11.33 37.86
N THR A 141 -24.10 -11.63 37.29
CA THR A 141 -22.82 -10.98 37.61
C THR A 141 -22.36 -10.13 36.42
N ILE A 142 -21.38 -9.25 36.62
CA ILE A 142 -20.77 -8.50 35.52
C ILE A 142 -20.18 -9.40 34.43
N ASP A 143 -19.64 -10.57 34.80
CA ASP A 143 -19.16 -11.59 33.86
C ASP A 143 -20.31 -12.17 33.03
N ASP A 144 -21.49 -12.37 33.63
CA ASP A 144 -22.67 -12.81 32.89
C ASP A 144 -23.10 -11.76 31.87
N LEU A 145 -22.95 -10.47 32.18
CA LEU A 145 -23.20 -9.42 31.20
C LEU A 145 -22.28 -9.58 29.99
N SER A 146 -21.03 -10.08 30.12
CA SER A 146 -20.04 -10.21 29.02
C SER A 146 -20.44 -11.20 27.93
N ILE A 147 -21.34 -12.11 28.28
CA ILE A 147 -21.94 -13.13 27.40
C ILE A 147 -23.43 -12.88 27.14
N GLN A 148 -24.04 -11.93 27.86
CA GLN A 148 -25.46 -11.57 27.74
C GLN A 148 -25.65 -10.31 26.89
N PHE A 149 -26.12 -10.52 25.66
CA PHE A 149 -26.32 -9.47 24.67
C PHE A 149 -27.72 -8.82 24.75
N ALA A 150 -28.69 -9.48 25.37
CA ALA A 150 -30.05 -8.96 25.50
C ALA A 150 -30.19 -8.03 26.71
N GLY A 151 -30.81 -6.87 26.52
CA GLY A 151 -31.16 -5.96 27.60
C GLY A 151 -32.12 -6.59 28.61
N LEU A 152 -32.02 -6.19 29.89
CA LEU A 152 -32.89 -6.68 30.96
C LEU A 152 -33.15 -5.62 32.03
N PRO A 153 -34.33 -5.63 32.67
CA PRO A 153 -34.60 -4.76 33.81
C PRO A 153 -33.84 -5.29 35.03
N LEU A 154 -33.28 -4.37 35.82
CA LEU A 154 -32.67 -4.71 37.09
C LEU A 154 -33.67 -4.46 38.23
N GLU A 155 -33.43 -5.08 39.38
CA GLU A 155 -34.26 -4.88 40.58
C GLU A 155 -33.88 -3.61 41.36
N THR A 156 -32.96 -2.82 40.81
CA THR A 156 -32.37 -1.62 41.41
C THR A 156 -32.89 -0.35 40.75
N SER A 157 -32.65 0.79 41.39
CA SER A 157 -32.88 2.12 40.84
C SER A 157 -31.67 3.01 41.09
N ALA A 158 -31.49 4.06 40.30
CA ALA A 158 -30.41 5.01 40.48
C ALA A 158 -30.91 6.45 40.36
N HIS A 159 -30.24 7.34 41.09
CA HIS A 159 -30.40 8.79 41.00
C HIS A 159 -29.07 9.42 40.56
N LEU A 160 -29.12 10.20 39.49
CA LEU A 160 -28.00 10.89 38.85
C LEU A 160 -28.29 12.39 38.83
N SER A 161 -27.42 13.19 39.41
CA SER A 161 -27.52 14.65 39.36
C SER A 161 -26.22 15.27 38.85
N VAL A 162 -26.32 16.11 37.82
CA VAL A 162 -25.23 16.88 37.21
C VAL A 162 -25.66 18.33 37.12
N ALA A 163 -25.03 19.22 37.91
CA ALA A 163 -25.37 20.63 37.95
C ALA A 163 -24.29 21.49 37.28
N LEU A 164 -24.57 22.04 36.09
CA LEU A 164 -23.66 22.91 35.33
C LEU A 164 -24.17 24.35 35.25
N GLU A 165 -23.24 25.30 35.08
CA GLU A 165 -23.52 26.70 34.72
C GLU A 165 -22.65 27.07 33.52
N GLN A 166 -23.26 27.62 32.47
CA GLN A 166 -22.54 28.25 31.38
C GLN A 166 -22.03 29.62 31.84
N ARG A 167 -20.72 29.86 31.69
CA ARG A 167 -20.13 31.16 31.96
C ARG A 167 -20.09 31.99 30.69
N GLU A 168 -20.75 33.13 30.71
CA GLU A 168 -20.68 34.11 29.64
C GLU A 168 -19.44 35.01 29.77
N GLY A 169 -18.89 35.46 28.64
CA GLY A 169 -17.83 36.47 28.61
C GLY A 169 -16.44 35.97 29.02
N VAL A 170 -16.19 34.66 28.90
CA VAL A 170 -14.85 34.09 29.08
C VAL A 170 -13.99 34.41 27.85
N GLU A 171 -12.76 34.86 28.07
CA GLU A 171 -11.81 35.26 27.02
C GLU A 171 -10.55 34.38 27.12
N GLY A 172 -10.20 33.72 26.02
CA GLY A 172 -8.94 32.99 25.84
C GLY A 172 -7.83 33.87 25.26
N ARG A 173 -6.57 33.44 25.41
CA ARG A 173 -5.37 34.22 25.08
C ARG A 173 -4.23 33.35 24.53
N ASN A 174 -4.01 33.36 23.22
CA ASN A 174 -2.77 32.82 22.66
C ASN A 174 -1.58 33.75 22.99
N VAL A 175 -0.44 33.16 23.35
CA VAL A 175 0.83 33.87 23.62
C VAL A 175 1.79 33.65 22.45
N LEU A 176 2.22 34.73 21.80
CA LEU A 176 2.99 34.67 20.56
C LEU A 176 4.31 35.43 20.71
N GLY A 177 5.44 34.77 20.39
CA GLY A 177 6.78 35.37 20.41
C GLY A 177 7.54 35.05 19.13
N ILE A 178 7.97 36.08 18.38
CA ILE A 178 8.71 35.89 17.12
C ILE A 178 10.20 36.19 17.30
N LEU A 179 11.05 35.27 16.84
CA LEU A 179 12.47 35.49 16.63
C LEU A 179 12.69 35.85 15.14
N PRO A 180 13.03 37.11 14.81
CA PRO A 180 13.19 37.52 13.42
C PRO A 180 14.38 36.84 12.75
N GLY A 181 14.19 36.40 11.51
CA GLY A 181 15.22 35.85 10.65
C GLY A 181 16.36 36.84 10.38
N SER A 182 17.57 36.30 10.22
CA SER A 182 18.79 37.07 9.98
C SER A 182 19.06 37.36 8.50
N ASP A 183 18.44 36.60 7.60
CA ASP A 183 18.64 36.74 6.15
C ASP A 183 17.44 37.48 5.52
N PRO A 184 17.63 38.67 4.93
CA PRO A 184 16.56 39.42 4.29
C PRO A 184 15.81 38.67 3.18
N ALA A 185 16.40 37.63 2.58
CA ALA A 185 15.74 36.82 1.56
C ALA A 185 14.72 35.82 2.15
N PHE A 186 14.89 35.44 3.41
CA PHE A 186 14.09 34.41 4.08
C PHE A 186 13.38 34.92 5.35
N ALA A 187 13.62 36.18 5.75
CA ALA A 187 13.12 36.71 7.02
C ALA A 187 11.59 36.82 7.10
N ASP A 188 10.90 36.91 5.95
CA ASP A 188 9.44 36.94 5.87
C ASP A 188 8.83 35.53 5.96
N GLU A 189 9.61 34.48 5.68
CA GLU A 189 9.18 33.09 5.86
C GLU A 189 9.22 32.70 7.35
N VAL A 190 8.13 32.10 7.85
CA VAL A 190 7.95 31.77 9.27
C VAL A 190 7.79 30.27 9.50
N VAL A 191 8.58 29.72 10.42
CA VAL A 191 8.38 28.38 10.98
C VAL A 191 7.70 28.53 12.35
N VAL A 192 6.59 27.84 12.56
CA VAL A 192 5.86 27.88 13.84
C VAL A 192 6.28 26.69 14.69
N VAL A 193 6.61 26.92 15.96
CA VAL A 193 6.66 25.88 16.99
C VAL A 193 5.61 26.21 18.04
N GLY A 194 4.74 25.25 18.32
CA GLY A 194 3.56 25.44 19.16
C GLY A 194 3.38 24.36 20.21
N GLY A 195 2.59 24.68 21.22
CA GLY A 195 2.01 23.75 22.19
C GLY A 195 0.98 24.51 23.01
N HIS A 196 -0.05 23.84 23.51
CA HIS A 196 -1.00 24.51 24.40
C HIS A 196 -0.40 24.68 25.80
N TYR A 197 -0.86 25.72 26.50
CA TYR A 197 -0.44 26.01 27.87
C TYR A 197 -1.58 25.94 28.88
N ASP A 198 -2.83 25.81 28.41
CA ASP A 198 -3.96 25.54 29.26
C ASP A 198 -4.02 24.07 29.67
N HIS A 199 -4.76 23.83 30.75
CA HIS A 199 -5.13 22.49 31.19
C HIS A 199 -6.49 22.55 31.93
N LEU A 200 -6.92 21.46 32.56
CA LEU A 200 -8.27 21.30 33.12
C LEU A 200 -8.62 22.20 34.34
N GLY A 201 -7.63 22.77 35.02
CA GLY A 201 -7.83 23.69 36.14
C GLY A 201 -8.02 23.00 37.50
N SER A 202 -8.96 23.47 38.34
CA SER A 202 -9.25 22.86 39.66
C SER A 202 -10.53 22.03 39.61
N ASP A 203 -10.56 20.89 40.30
CA ASP A 203 -11.81 20.13 40.48
C ASP A 203 -12.75 20.87 41.46
N PRO A 204 -13.96 21.25 41.06
CA PRO A 204 -14.96 21.79 41.97
C PRO A 204 -15.49 20.78 43.02
N ALA A 205 -15.31 19.47 42.83
CA ALA A 205 -15.77 18.44 43.77
C ALA A 205 -14.79 18.13 44.92
N GLY A 206 -13.51 18.50 44.79
CA GLY A 206 -12.54 18.48 45.89
C GLY A 206 -12.10 17.09 46.41
N GLU A 207 -12.45 16.00 45.73
CA GLU A 207 -12.09 14.62 46.11
C GLU A 207 -11.42 13.93 44.91
N PHE A 208 -10.19 13.42 45.11
CA PHE A 208 -9.49 12.59 44.12
C PHE A 208 -8.78 11.45 44.86
N CYS A 209 -9.02 10.21 44.44
CA CYS A 209 -8.30 9.02 44.91
C CYS A 209 -7.10 8.75 44.00
N THR A 210 -5.88 8.79 44.55
CA THR A 210 -4.70 8.37 43.82
C THR A 210 -4.57 6.84 43.84
N ARG A 211 -5.05 6.12 42.81
CA ARG A 211 -4.68 4.72 42.59
C ARG A 211 -3.23 4.68 42.04
N THR A 212 -2.25 4.83 42.93
CA THR A 212 -0.83 4.82 42.56
C THR A 212 -0.41 3.39 42.21
N ALA A 213 -0.04 3.11 40.96
CA ALA A 213 0.61 1.86 40.52
C ALA A 213 -0.16 0.54 40.78
N ILE A 214 0.07 -0.47 39.93
CA ILE A 214 -0.52 -1.82 40.04
C ILE A 214 -0.23 -2.50 41.40
N ASP A 215 0.72 -1.97 42.20
CA ASP A 215 1.20 -2.57 43.46
C ASP A 215 1.17 -1.66 44.72
N ALA A 216 0.52 -0.47 44.74
CA ALA A 216 0.45 0.34 45.97
C ALA A 216 -0.77 0.03 46.88
N PRO A 217 -0.69 0.29 48.19
CA PRO A 217 -1.78 0.00 49.13
C PRO A 217 -3.03 0.88 48.91
N GLU A 218 -4.21 0.29 49.17
CA GLU A 218 -5.60 0.79 48.99
C GLU A 218 -6.01 2.06 49.78
N THR A 219 -5.10 2.97 50.11
CA THR A 219 -5.47 4.15 50.91
C THR A 219 -5.49 5.42 50.06
N CYS A 220 -6.70 5.92 49.77
CA CYS A 220 -6.93 7.23 49.18
C CYS A 220 -6.45 8.36 50.09
N GLU A 221 -5.60 9.24 49.57
CA GLU A 221 -5.31 10.53 50.20
C GLU A 221 -6.23 11.59 49.58
N THR A 222 -7.35 11.89 50.24
CA THR A 222 -8.25 12.97 49.83
C THR A 222 -7.59 14.33 50.08
N SER A 223 -7.59 15.21 49.07
CA SER A 223 -7.16 16.60 49.22
C SER A 223 -8.22 17.54 48.64
N GLU A 224 -8.80 18.38 49.50
CA GLU A 224 -9.71 19.46 49.09
C GLU A 224 -9.04 20.35 48.03
N GLY A 225 -9.66 20.47 46.85
CA GLY A 225 -9.21 21.38 45.79
C GLY A 225 -8.09 20.86 44.89
N ALA A 226 -8.12 19.57 44.54
CA ALA A 226 -7.20 18.97 43.57
C ALA A 226 -7.09 19.84 42.29
N VAL A 227 -5.88 20.29 42.00
CA VAL A 227 -5.53 21.03 40.78
C VAL A 227 -4.99 20.01 39.78
N TYR A 228 -5.41 20.09 38.53
CA TYR A 228 -4.84 19.39 37.39
C TYR A 228 -3.68 20.25 36.88
N PRO A 229 -2.42 19.91 37.22
CA PRO A 229 -1.30 20.80 36.97
C PRO A 229 -0.80 20.74 35.52
N GLY A 230 -1.09 19.64 34.82
CA GLY A 230 -0.76 19.49 33.40
C GLY A 230 0.74 19.47 33.13
N ALA A 231 1.53 18.80 33.97
CA ALA A 231 2.97 18.84 33.87
C ALA A 231 3.47 18.22 32.55
N ASN A 232 2.92 17.07 32.15
CA ASN A 232 3.16 16.47 30.86
C ASN A 232 2.21 17.05 29.82
N ASP A 233 0.93 17.21 30.16
CA ASP A 233 -0.15 17.72 29.30
C ASP A 233 -0.61 19.12 29.74
N ASN A 234 -0.03 20.22 29.25
CA ASN A 234 1.06 20.26 28.28
C ASN A 234 2.20 21.22 28.65
N ALA A 235 2.47 21.38 29.95
CA ALA A 235 3.61 22.16 30.40
C ALA A 235 4.95 21.61 29.87
N SER A 236 5.04 20.32 29.54
CA SER A 236 6.23 19.71 28.94
C SER A 236 6.53 20.25 27.53
N GLY A 237 5.51 20.44 26.69
CA GLY A 237 5.63 21.06 25.37
C GLY A 237 6.08 22.51 25.49
N ILE A 238 5.45 23.28 26.39
CA ILE A 238 5.83 24.67 26.67
C ILE A 238 7.26 24.79 27.22
N ALA A 239 7.67 23.90 28.13
CA ALA A 239 9.02 23.89 28.69
C ALA A 239 10.07 23.64 27.59
N THR A 240 9.80 22.68 26.69
CA THR A 240 10.66 22.38 25.54
C THR A 240 10.78 23.56 24.60
N LEU A 241 9.65 24.18 24.25
CA LEU A 241 9.57 25.37 23.41
C LEU A 241 10.38 26.54 23.99
N LEU A 242 10.23 26.82 25.29
CA LEU A 242 10.96 27.87 25.99
C LEU A 242 12.47 27.57 26.08
N GLU A 243 12.86 26.31 26.27
CA GLU A 243 14.26 25.91 26.37
C GLU A 243 14.97 26.05 25.01
N ILE A 244 14.31 25.70 23.90
CA ILE A 244 14.83 25.97 22.55
C ILE A 244 15.02 27.48 22.34
N ALA A 245 14.02 28.30 22.70
CA ALA A 245 14.14 29.75 22.59
C ALA A 245 15.29 30.32 23.45
N ARG A 246 15.45 29.83 24.69
CA ARG A 246 16.51 30.26 25.62
C ARG A 246 17.90 29.89 25.10
N THR A 247 18.09 28.64 24.69
CA THR A 247 19.39 28.14 24.21
C THR A 247 19.84 28.87 22.95
N TRP A 248 18.93 29.12 21.99
CA TRP A 248 19.24 29.90 20.79
C TRP A 248 19.59 31.34 21.13
N HIS A 249 18.85 31.97 22.05
CA HIS A 249 19.15 33.32 22.52
C HIS A 249 20.53 33.43 23.17
N GLU A 250 20.86 32.52 24.09
CA GLU A 250 22.14 32.50 24.80
C GLU A 250 23.33 32.21 23.88
N ALA A 251 23.14 31.36 22.87
CA ALA A 251 24.13 31.12 21.82
C ALA A 251 24.33 32.35 20.91
N GLY A 252 23.46 33.37 21.00
CA GLY A 252 23.42 34.47 20.04
C GLY A 252 23.03 34.02 18.63
N PHE A 253 22.44 32.84 18.52
CA PHE A 253 22.04 32.25 17.26
C PHE A 253 20.79 32.95 16.73
N ARG A 254 20.82 33.30 15.43
CA ARG A 254 19.66 33.80 14.71
C ARG A 254 19.50 32.97 13.43
N PRO A 255 18.41 32.21 13.27
CA PRO A 255 18.16 31.48 12.04
C PRO A 255 17.99 32.42 10.85
N ARG A 256 17.99 31.89 9.63
CA ARG A 256 17.78 32.68 8.41
C ARG A 256 16.30 33.05 8.24
N ARG A 257 15.40 32.08 8.47
CA ARG A 257 13.95 32.27 8.57
C ARG A 257 13.55 32.82 9.94
N SER A 258 12.38 33.45 10.01
CA SER A 258 11.77 33.79 11.29
C SER A 258 11.16 32.56 11.96
N VAL A 259 11.19 32.52 13.29
CA VAL A 259 10.55 31.44 14.06
C VAL A 259 9.52 32.03 15.02
N LEU A 260 8.28 31.55 14.92
CA LEU A 260 7.18 31.91 15.81
C LEU A 260 7.01 30.85 16.89
N PHE A 261 7.27 31.22 18.13
CA PHE A 261 7.00 30.45 19.32
C PHE A 261 5.58 30.77 19.80
N ALA A 262 4.68 29.78 19.79
CA ALA A 262 3.27 29.97 20.09
C ALA A 262 2.81 29.09 21.27
N GLY A 263 2.19 29.72 22.27
CA GLY A 263 1.43 29.05 23.32
C GLY A 263 -0.07 29.18 23.03
N TRP A 264 -0.73 28.06 22.78
CA TRP A 264 -2.17 27.99 22.50
C TRP A 264 -2.98 27.90 23.79
N ASP A 265 -4.16 28.53 23.80
CA ASP A 265 -5.08 28.51 24.94
C ASP A 265 -6.39 27.81 24.56
N ALA A 266 -7.08 27.25 25.56
CA ALA A 266 -8.31 26.48 25.42
C ALA A 266 -8.23 25.32 24.40
N GLU A 267 -7.09 24.62 24.37
CA GLU A 267 -6.92 23.39 23.58
C GLU A 267 -7.83 22.28 24.11
N GLU A 268 -7.85 22.11 25.44
CA GLU A 268 -8.57 21.03 26.16
C GLU A 268 -10.09 21.11 26.00
N GLN A 269 -10.57 22.24 25.48
CA GLN A 269 -11.97 22.52 25.22
C GLN A 269 -12.32 22.40 23.73
N GLY A 270 -11.38 21.96 22.90
CA GLY A 270 -11.54 21.73 21.46
C GLY A 270 -10.75 22.70 20.57
N LEU A 271 -9.46 22.89 20.87
CA LEU A 271 -8.48 23.59 20.02
C LEU A 271 -8.82 25.07 19.74
N TRP A 272 -9.52 25.76 20.66
CA TRP A 272 -10.10 27.07 20.38
C TRP A 272 -9.05 28.11 20.00
N GLY A 273 -7.91 28.12 20.69
CA GLY A 273 -6.82 29.05 20.44
C GLY A 273 -6.20 28.89 19.06
N SER A 274 -5.84 27.67 18.66
CA SER A 274 -5.24 27.40 17.35
C SER A 274 -6.22 27.59 16.19
N PHE A 275 -7.50 27.23 16.35
CA PHE A 275 -8.55 27.56 15.37
C PHE A 275 -8.69 29.08 15.19
N HIS A 276 -8.75 29.84 16.27
CA HIS A 276 -8.83 31.29 16.16
C HIS A 276 -7.58 31.87 15.48
N TYR A 277 -6.39 31.33 15.75
CA TYR A 277 -5.17 31.77 15.07
C TYR A 277 -5.23 31.51 13.57
N THR A 278 -5.65 30.34 13.10
CA THR A 278 -5.68 30.05 11.66
C THR A 278 -6.80 30.79 10.93
N GLU A 279 -7.90 31.11 11.61
CA GLU A 279 -8.97 31.97 11.08
C GLU A 279 -8.58 33.46 11.03
N GLU A 280 -7.87 33.95 12.04
CA GLU A 280 -7.42 35.35 12.14
C GLU A 280 -5.90 35.45 12.44
N PRO A 281 -5.03 35.09 11.49
CA PRO A 281 -3.60 34.90 11.77
C PRO A 281 -2.84 36.21 11.93
N THR A 282 -1.88 36.26 12.87
CA THR A 282 -0.98 37.43 13.02
C THR A 282 0.18 37.45 12.03
N VAL A 283 0.52 36.28 11.48
CA VAL A 283 1.45 36.09 10.36
C VAL A 283 0.65 35.41 9.25
N PRO A 284 0.63 35.92 8.01
CA PRO A 284 -0.10 35.27 6.92
C PRO A 284 0.26 33.78 6.81
N LEU A 285 -0.75 32.92 6.67
CA LEU A 285 -0.52 31.47 6.55
C LEU A 285 0.27 31.12 5.26
N GLU A 286 0.17 31.95 4.22
CA GLU A 286 0.95 31.84 2.99
C GLU A 286 2.46 32.04 3.20
N ASP A 287 2.85 32.77 4.24
CA ASP A 287 4.25 32.97 4.65
C ASP A 287 4.70 31.93 5.69
N THR A 288 3.79 31.05 6.13
CA THR A 288 4.08 30.01 7.12
C THR A 288 4.57 28.75 6.43
N VAL A 289 5.85 28.44 6.56
CA VAL A 289 6.51 27.31 5.91
C VAL A 289 6.07 25.97 6.51
N ALA A 290 5.98 25.91 7.82
CA ALA A 290 5.71 24.70 8.57
C ALA A 290 5.25 25.02 10.00
N MET A 291 4.54 24.07 10.64
CA MET A 291 4.21 24.10 12.05
C MET A 291 4.58 22.78 12.74
N LEU A 292 5.38 22.87 13.81
CA LEU A 292 5.69 21.75 14.69
C LEU A 292 4.93 21.94 16.01
N ASN A 293 4.04 21.00 16.33
CA ASN A 293 3.34 20.98 17.62
C ASN A 293 4.04 20.05 18.62
N LEU A 294 4.17 20.50 19.86
CA LEU A 294 4.74 19.75 20.97
C LEU A 294 3.62 19.46 21.97
N ASP A 295 3.25 18.19 22.09
CA ASP A 295 2.18 17.74 22.97
C ASP A 295 2.64 16.52 23.78
N MET A 296 2.39 16.51 25.09
CA MET A 296 2.80 15.45 26.04
C MET A 296 4.20 14.87 25.76
N VAL A 297 5.19 15.74 25.58
CA VAL A 297 6.55 15.37 25.14
C VAL A 297 7.49 14.94 26.27
N GLY A 298 7.03 14.99 27.52
CA GLY A 298 7.84 14.74 28.70
C GLY A 298 7.77 13.35 29.30
N ALA A 299 6.74 12.56 29.01
CA ALA A 299 6.55 11.20 29.53
C ALA A 299 5.49 10.44 28.71
N GLY A 300 5.52 9.10 28.75
CA GLY A 300 4.45 8.29 28.15
C GLY A 300 4.92 6.96 27.55
N ALA A 301 4.43 6.62 26.36
CA ALA A 301 4.75 5.40 25.61
C ALA A 301 6.26 5.22 25.32
N ASP A 302 6.62 4.02 24.87
CA ASP A 302 8.00 3.68 24.49
C ASP A 302 8.38 4.20 23.10
N GLU A 303 7.39 4.40 22.23
CA GLU A 303 7.56 4.96 20.88
C GLU A 303 6.91 6.34 20.79
N LEU A 304 7.59 7.27 20.12
CA LEU A 304 7.11 8.63 19.90
C LEU A 304 6.16 8.63 18.71
N ALA A 305 4.89 8.95 18.94
CA ALA A 305 3.95 9.12 17.84
C ALA A 305 4.20 10.47 17.16
N VAL A 306 4.31 10.41 15.83
CA VAL A 306 4.33 11.57 14.94
C VAL A 306 2.96 11.62 14.27
N ASP A 307 2.17 12.62 14.61
CA ASP A 307 0.80 12.80 14.13
C ASP A 307 0.73 13.87 13.04
N GLY A 308 -0.07 13.63 12.01
CA GLY A 308 -0.18 14.49 10.84
C GLY A 308 0.92 14.22 9.82
N PRO A 309 0.72 13.28 8.86
CA PRO A 309 1.71 12.96 7.83
C PRO A 309 1.99 14.16 6.92
N GLY A 310 3.26 14.34 6.54
CA GLY A 310 3.72 15.44 5.72
C GLY A 310 5.24 15.62 5.81
N PRO A 311 5.82 16.57 5.06
CA PRO A 311 7.26 16.83 5.08
C PRO A 311 7.83 17.10 6.49
N VAL A 312 7.12 17.78 7.39
CA VAL A 312 7.55 17.93 8.80
C VAL A 312 7.65 16.56 9.50
N ALA A 313 6.65 15.70 9.33
CA ALA A 313 6.66 14.35 9.90
C ALA A 313 7.84 13.50 9.37
N ASP A 314 8.10 13.55 8.06
CA ASP A 314 9.21 12.81 7.44
C ASP A 314 10.57 13.22 8.04
N ARG A 315 10.76 14.51 8.32
CA ARG A 315 11.97 15.03 8.98
C ARG A 315 12.09 14.53 10.42
N LEU A 316 10.99 14.59 11.19
CA LEU A 316 10.97 14.10 12.58
C LEU A 316 11.34 12.61 12.64
N ILE A 317 10.71 11.79 11.79
CA ILE A 317 10.96 10.35 11.71
C ILE A 317 12.40 10.07 11.28
N GLY A 318 12.92 10.81 10.29
CA GLY A 318 14.30 10.66 9.82
C GLY A 318 15.36 11.02 10.86
N LEU A 319 15.08 12.01 11.72
CA LEU A 319 16.01 12.47 12.75
C LEU A 319 15.94 11.66 14.04
N ALA A 320 14.77 11.13 14.39
CA ALA A 320 14.51 10.43 15.65
C ALA A 320 15.56 9.35 16.02
N PRO A 321 16.03 8.48 15.10
CA PRO A 321 17.04 7.46 15.43
C PRO A 321 18.38 8.06 15.94
N THR A 322 18.72 9.29 15.55
CA THR A 322 19.93 9.99 16.01
C THR A 322 19.90 10.26 17.52
N PHE A 323 18.70 10.38 18.08
CA PHE A 323 18.44 10.62 19.51
C PHE A 323 18.01 9.34 20.23
N GLY A 324 18.12 8.17 19.58
CA GLY A 324 17.68 6.90 20.15
C GLY A 324 16.16 6.79 20.29
N ILE A 325 15.39 7.57 19.52
CA ILE A 325 13.93 7.56 19.53
C ILE A 325 13.42 6.62 18.43
N THR A 326 12.48 5.75 18.78
CA THR A 326 11.66 5.00 17.82
C THR A 326 10.35 5.75 17.63
N THR A 327 9.87 5.82 16.38
CA THR A 327 8.66 6.59 16.02
C THR A 327 7.58 5.74 15.38
N THR A 328 6.32 6.09 15.61
CA THR A 328 5.15 5.66 14.83
C THR A 328 4.57 6.83 14.05
N LEU A 329 3.91 6.58 12.91
CA LEU A 329 3.24 7.59 12.12
C LEU A 329 1.72 7.40 12.21
N GLY A 330 1.00 8.43 12.65
CA GLY A 330 -0.45 8.43 12.80
C GLY A 330 -1.14 9.64 12.14
N ASP A 331 -2.47 9.58 12.13
CA ASP A 331 -3.37 10.69 11.76
C ASP A 331 -4.53 10.74 12.78
N ILE A 332 -4.16 10.87 14.06
CA ILE A 332 -5.03 10.88 15.25
C ILE A 332 -5.89 12.15 15.25
N GLY A 333 -5.28 13.30 14.91
CA GLY A 333 -5.98 14.55 14.65
C GLY A 333 -6.66 15.15 15.89
N ARG A 334 -5.96 15.18 17.02
CA ARG A 334 -6.51 15.60 18.34
C ARG A 334 -5.86 16.82 19.01
N SER A 335 -5.00 17.56 18.32
CA SER A 335 -4.24 18.67 18.93
C SER A 335 -4.04 19.84 17.95
N ASP A 336 -3.35 20.89 18.38
CA ASP A 336 -3.24 22.21 17.72
C ASP A 336 -2.59 22.21 16.32
N HIS A 337 -1.98 21.10 15.88
CA HIS A 337 -1.52 20.96 14.49
C HIS A 337 -2.70 20.84 13.49
N VAL A 338 -3.87 20.39 13.95
CA VAL A 338 -5.04 20.11 13.10
C VAL A 338 -5.55 21.36 12.37
N PRO A 339 -5.80 22.52 13.01
CA PRO A 339 -6.27 23.71 12.30
C PRO A 339 -5.30 24.21 11.22
N PHE A 340 -3.99 24.04 11.42
CA PHE A 340 -2.97 24.40 10.42
C PHE A 340 -3.04 23.49 9.19
N ARG A 341 -3.16 22.16 9.40
CA ARG A 341 -3.35 21.19 8.31
C ARG A 341 -4.63 21.47 7.52
N LEU A 342 -5.74 21.73 8.21
CA LEU A 342 -7.01 22.09 7.57
C LEU A 342 -6.91 23.38 6.74
N SER A 343 -5.97 24.26 7.08
CA SER A 343 -5.69 25.51 6.38
C SER A 343 -4.59 25.40 5.32
N GLY A 344 -4.06 24.20 5.06
CA GLY A 344 -3.07 23.93 4.02
C GLY A 344 -1.61 24.20 4.40
N VAL A 345 -1.32 24.45 5.68
CA VAL A 345 0.05 24.54 6.20
C VAL A 345 0.56 23.14 6.53
N ASP A 346 1.80 22.83 6.16
CA ASP A 346 2.44 21.56 6.56
C ASP A 346 2.66 21.56 8.08
N ALA A 347 1.98 20.66 8.77
CA ALA A 347 1.96 20.63 10.22
C ALA A 347 1.88 19.21 10.77
N SER A 348 2.69 18.97 11.80
CA SER A 348 2.76 17.69 12.50
C SER A 348 2.96 17.91 14.00
N MET A 349 2.55 16.92 14.79
CA MET A 349 2.73 16.89 16.23
C MET A 349 3.63 15.72 16.63
N VAL A 350 4.39 15.90 17.70
CA VAL A 350 5.05 14.80 18.41
C VAL A 350 4.42 14.57 19.78
N ILE A 351 4.17 13.32 20.13
CA ILE A 351 3.50 12.93 21.38
C ILE A 351 3.91 11.52 21.85
N TRP A 352 4.17 11.30 23.15
CA TRP A 352 4.47 9.97 23.69
C TRP A 352 3.20 9.15 23.98
N PHE A 353 2.34 8.94 22.97
CA PHE A 353 1.00 8.38 23.16
C PHE A 353 0.84 6.89 22.73
N GLY A 354 1.65 6.36 21.80
CA GLY A 354 1.63 4.94 21.38
C GLY A 354 0.30 4.43 20.74
N GLU A 355 0.28 3.18 20.23
CA GLU A 355 -0.92 2.57 19.62
C GLU A 355 -1.87 1.89 20.63
N ASP A 356 -1.35 1.32 21.73
CA ASP A 356 -2.14 0.62 22.77
C ASP A 356 -2.53 1.58 23.89
N GLN A 357 -3.50 2.45 23.61
CA GLN A 357 -3.97 3.51 24.53
C GLN A 357 -4.63 2.94 25.80
N GLU A 358 -5.34 1.81 25.67
CA GLU A 358 -6.20 1.26 26.72
C GLU A 358 -5.41 0.49 27.79
N ASN A 359 -4.18 0.03 27.51
CA ASN A 359 -3.37 -0.75 28.45
C ASN A 359 -2.01 -0.15 28.79
N ASN A 360 -1.72 1.11 28.43
CA ASN A 360 -0.41 1.69 28.70
C ASN A 360 -0.33 2.30 30.12
N PRO A 361 0.30 1.63 31.11
CA PRO A 361 0.42 2.15 32.47
C PRO A 361 1.23 3.45 32.55
N LYS A 362 1.96 3.83 31.49
CA LYS A 362 2.75 5.06 31.42
C LYS A 362 1.93 6.29 31.00
N LEU A 363 0.68 6.11 30.56
CA LEU A 363 -0.31 7.19 30.36
C LEU A 363 -1.26 7.37 31.55
N ALA A 364 -1.04 6.64 32.65
CA ALA A 364 -1.93 6.63 33.82
C ALA A 364 -2.13 7.98 34.54
N HIS A 365 -1.40 9.03 34.14
CA HIS A 365 -1.49 10.36 34.74
C HIS A 365 -2.16 11.40 33.82
N TYR A 366 -2.43 11.06 32.56
CA TYR A 366 -3.06 11.94 31.57
C TYR A 366 -4.42 12.45 32.06
N HIS A 367 -4.62 13.78 32.03
CA HIS A 367 -5.81 14.47 32.56
C HIS A 367 -6.12 14.16 34.03
N ARG A 368 -5.09 13.87 34.84
CA ARG A 368 -5.25 13.59 36.28
C ARG A 368 -4.48 14.61 37.13
N PRO A 369 -4.87 14.83 38.42
CA PRO A 369 -4.11 15.70 39.33
C PRO A 369 -2.68 15.22 39.58
N LEU A 370 -2.41 13.95 39.29
CA LEU A 370 -1.08 13.34 39.33
C LEU A 370 -0.21 13.68 38.12
N ASP A 371 -0.70 14.43 37.13
CA ASP A 371 0.15 15.00 36.10
C ASP A 371 1.00 16.16 36.67
N VAL A 372 1.96 15.79 37.52
CA VAL A 372 2.85 16.68 38.26
C VAL A 372 4.27 16.54 37.72
N PRO A 373 5.17 17.52 37.94
CA PRO A 373 6.54 17.46 37.42
C PRO A 373 7.34 16.18 37.76
N ALA A 374 6.93 15.44 38.79
CA ALA A 374 7.56 14.17 39.16
C ALA A 374 7.31 13.02 38.16
N VAL A 375 6.31 13.12 37.28
CA VAL A 375 6.02 12.09 36.25
C VAL A 375 6.86 12.27 34.99
N ILE A 376 7.47 13.45 34.81
CA ILE A 376 8.32 13.75 33.67
C ILE A 376 9.53 12.83 33.67
N GLU A 377 9.76 12.19 32.52
CA GLU A 377 10.91 11.36 32.21
C GLU A 377 11.97 12.27 31.56
N PRO A 378 13.03 12.70 32.29
CA PRO A 378 13.94 13.74 31.78
C PRO A 378 14.64 13.36 30.48
N ASP A 379 14.96 12.07 30.32
CA ASP A 379 15.61 11.56 29.11
C ASP A 379 14.70 11.68 27.88
N LYS A 380 13.38 11.44 28.04
CA LYS A 380 12.41 11.61 26.94
C LYS A 380 12.21 13.08 26.59
N LEU A 381 12.04 13.93 27.61
CA LEU A 381 11.89 15.37 27.41
C LEU A 381 13.13 15.96 26.71
N GLN A 382 14.33 15.54 27.13
CA GLN A 382 15.58 15.94 26.48
C GLN A 382 15.63 15.45 25.04
N ALA A 383 15.34 14.17 24.78
CA ALA A 383 15.41 13.61 23.45
C ALA A 383 14.43 14.29 22.48
N VAL A 384 13.19 14.57 22.90
CA VAL A 384 12.23 15.34 22.08
C VAL A 384 12.68 16.79 21.91
N GLY A 385 13.26 17.41 22.94
CA GLY A 385 13.82 18.76 22.82
C GLY A 385 14.97 18.84 21.81
N GLU A 386 15.86 17.86 21.78
CA GLU A 386 16.94 17.75 20.79
C GLU A 386 16.38 17.48 19.39
N LEU A 387 15.40 16.57 19.26
CA LEU A 387 14.72 16.29 18.01
C LEU A 387 14.00 17.52 17.46
N ALA A 388 13.14 18.16 18.25
CA ALA A 388 12.40 19.37 17.87
C ALA A 388 13.36 20.53 17.55
N GLY A 389 14.39 20.72 18.37
CA GLY A 389 15.43 21.72 18.14
C GLY A 389 16.17 21.50 16.82
N MET A 390 16.55 20.26 16.50
CA MET A 390 17.21 19.94 15.23
C MET A 390 16.28 20.06 14.02
N THR A 391 15.01 19.66 14.15
CA THR A 391 14.00 19.89 13.11
C THR A 391 13.84 21.39 12.82
N LEU A 392 13.76 22.21 13.87
CA LEU A 392 13.69 23.67 13.72
C LEU A 392 14.97 24.27 13.15
N LEU A 393 16.15 23.77 13.50
CA LEU A 393 17.42 24.19 12.88
C LEU A 393 17.48 23.82 11.40
N SER A 394 16.99 22.63 11.05
CA SER A 394 16.91 22.19 9.65
C SER A 394 16.04 23.15 8.83
N LEU A 395 14.81 23.38 9.30
CA LEU A 395 13.83 24.25 8.65
C LEU A 395 14.27 25.71 8.63
N ALA A 396 14.74 26.26 9.75
CA ALA A 396 14.94 27.70 9.87
C ALA A 396 16.32 28.21 9.42
N ALA A 397 17.33 27.33 9.33
CA ALA A 397 18.72 27.73 9.02
C ALA A 397 19.38 26.91 7.91
N ALA A 398 19.41 25.59 8.02
CA ALA A 398 20.20 24.76 7.12
C ALA A 398 19.60 24.67 5.71
N GLU A 399 18.28 24.52 5.57
CA GLU A 399 17.62 24.52 4.26
C GLU A 399 17.86 25.81 3.44
N PRO A 400 17.75 27.03 4.02
CA PRO A 400 18.14 28.25 3.33
C PRO A 400 19.62 28.28 2.90
N GLU A 401 20.54 27.72 3.68
CA GLU A 401 21.97 27.67 3.34
C GLU A 401 22.29 26.66 2.24
N LEU A 402 21.69 25.48 2.30
CA LEU A 402 21.76 24.48 1.24
C LEU A 402 21.19 25.04 -0.06
N THR A 403 20.07 25.75 0.01
CA THR A 403 19.48 26.46 -1.15
C THR A 403 20.46 27.48 -1.72
N ALA A 404 21.07 28.31 -0.88
CA ALA A 404 22.07 29.29 -1.33
C ALA A 404 23.32 28.63 -1.96
N MET A 405 23.78 27.50 -1.43
CA MET A 405 24.89 26.71 -2.00
C MET A 405 24.51 26.15 -3.38
N LEU A 406 23.30 25.61 -3.54
CA LEU A 406 22.80 25.10 -4.83
C LEU A 406 22.63 26.22 -5.87
N ASP A 407 22.15 27.39 -5.45
CA ASP A 407 22.07 28.58 -6.29
C ASP A 407 23.45 29.03 -6.77
N GLN A 408 24.44 29.09 -5.86
CA GLN A 408 25.82 29.41 -6.23
C GLN A 408 26.38 28.40 -7.23
N ARG A 409 26.15 27.10 -6.98
CA ARG A 409 26.61 26.00 -7.85
C ARG A 409 26.06 26.14 -9.26
N THR A 410 24.76 26.37 -9.39
CA THR A 410 24.08 26.44 -10.70
C THR A 410 24.41 27.72 -11.45
N GLN A 411 24.53 28.86 -10.76
CA GLN A 411 25.00 30.12 -11.35
C GLN A 411 26.43 29.98 -11.89
N ALA A 412 27.32 29.33 -11.14
CA ALA A 412 28.69 29.06 -11.59
C ALA A 412 28.72 28.16 -12.84
N PHE A 413 27.87 27.14 -12.90
CA PHE A 413 27.72 26.29 -14.09
C PHE A 413 27.28 27.10 -15.31
N ASN A 414 26.20 27.87 -15.19
CA ASN A 414 25.67 28.67 -16.30
C ASN A 414 26.64 29.77 -16.76
N ALA A 415 27.48 30.28 -15.86
CA ALA A 415 28.53 31.25 -16.19
C ALA A 415 29.80 30.61 -16.79
N GLY A 416 29.89 29.28 -16.84
CA GLY A 416 31.09 28.56 -17.26
C GLY A 416 32.25 28.65 -16.25
N ASP A 417 31.99 29.05 -15.01
CA ASP A 417 32.98 29.15 -13.94
C ASP A 417 33.12 27.83 -13.19
N ARG A 418 33.90 26.92 -13.78
CA ARG A 418 34.22 25.61 -13.19
C ARG A 418 34.88 25.72 -11.81
N SER A 419 35.60 26.79 -11.52
CA SER A 419 36.33 26.94 -10.26
C SER A 419 35.38 27.23 -9.09
N THR A 420 34.41 28.13 -9.29
CA THR A 420 33.38 28.43 -8.30
C THR A 420 32.41 27.26 -8.13
N PHE A 421 32.10 26.53 -9.22
CA PHE A 421 31.32 25.29 -9.14
C PHE A 421 31.99 24.26 -8.22
N LEU A 422 33.26 23.95 -8.45
CA LEU A 422 34.01 22.98 -7.64
C LEU A 422 34.29 23.45 -6.20
N ALA A 423 34.14 24.74 -5.91
CA ALA A 423 34.22 25.27 -4.54
C ALA A 423 33.01 24.91 -3.69
N THR A 424 31.88 24.55 -4.31
CA THR A 424 30.68 24.03 -3.63
C THR A 424 30.79 22.55 -3.27
N SER A 425 31.90 21.89 -3.58
CA SER A 425 32.13 20.45 -3.33
C SER A 425 33.24 20.21 -2.32
N THR A 426 33.14 19.14 -1.55
CA THR A 426 34.22 18.70 -0.65
C THR A 426 35.47 18.30 -1.45
N ALA A 427 36.62 18.21 -0.77
CA ALA A 427 37.88 17.85 -1.42
C ALA A 427 37.85 16.44 -2.03
N ALA A 428 37.11 15.50 -1.43
CA ALA A 428 36.98 14.12 -1.90
C ALA A 428 36.22 14.04 -3.23
N GLU A 429 35.16 14.86 -3.38
CA GLU A 429 34.26 14.79 -4.53
C GLU A 429 34.66 15.62 -5.74
N ARG A 430 35.64 16.53 -5.60
CA ARG A 430 36.00 17.43 -6.72
C ARG A 430 36.38 16.70 -8.01
N ALA A 431 36.97 15.51 -7.91
CA ALA A 431 37.36 14.74 -9.10
C ALA A 431 36.14 14.17 -9.85
N ALA A 432 35.15 13.66 -9.11
CA ALA A 432 33.90 13.17 -9.69
C ALA A 432 33.08 14.33 -10.27
N ASP A 433 32.92 15.41 -9.51
CA ASP A 433 32.21 16.62 -9.95
C ASP A 433 32.89 17.32 -11.14
N ALA A 434 34.22 17.24 -11.23
CA ALA A 434 34.98 17.71 -12.39
C ALA A 434 34.64 16.91 -13.66
N ALA A 435 34.50 15.59 -13.56
CA ALA A 435 34.11 14.72 -14.68
C ALA A 435 32.63 14.89 -15.04
N TRP A 436 31.78 15.05 -14.03
CA TRP A 436 30.36 15.39 -14.20
C TRP A 436 30.19 16.72 -14.96
N TRP A 437 30.92 17.75 -14.55
CA TRP A 437 30.99 19.03 -15.25
C TRP A 437 31.39 18.86 -16.71
N ASP A 438 32.50 18.15 -16.97
CA ASP A 438 33.05 18.01 -18.32
C ASP A 438 32.06 17.29 -19.25
N THR A 439 31.36 16.28 -18.73
CA THR A 439 30.31 15.54 -19.44
C THR A 439 29.15 16.46 -19.79
N LEU A 440 28.61 17.20 -18.83
CA LEU A 440 27.51 18.13 -19.06
C LEU A 440 27.89 19.27 -20.02
N ALA A 441 29.05 19.89 -19.83
CA ALA A 441 29.54 20.97 -20.68
C ALA A 441 29.74 20.51 -22.14
N SER A 442 30.14 19.25 -22.35
CA SER A 442 30.30 18.68 -23.70
C SER A 442 28.99 18.65 -24.50
N ASN A 443 27.85 18.54 -23.80
CA ASN A 443 26.51 18.52 -24.39
C ASN A 443 25.92 19.91 -24.65
N ARG A 444 26.66 20.98 -24.30
CA ARG A 444 26.27 22.40 -24.50
C ARG A 444 24.83 22.73 -24.05
N PRO A 445 24.46 22.48 -22.78
CA PRO A 445 23.15 22.86 -22.27
C PRO A 445 22.95 24.38 -22.30
N GLU A 446 21.71 24.82 -22.53
CA GLU A 446 21.31 26.23 -22.46
C GLU A 446 21.28 26.74 -21.02
N SER A 447 20.82 25.90 -20.07
CA SER A 447 20.79 26.24 -18.65
C SER A 447 20.70 24.99 -17.75
N LEU A 448 21.26 25.10 -16.55
CA LEU A 448 21.07 24.20 -15.41
C LEU A 448 20.48 24.98 -14.23
N SER A 449 19.46 24.44 -13.57
CA SER A 449 19.00 24.89 -12.25
C SER A 449 18.93 23.72 -11.28
N ALA A 450 19.04 24.02 -9.99
CA ALA A 450 18.90 23.06 -8.91
C ALA A 450 18.06 23.68 -7.80
N SER A 451 17.12 22.93 -7.24
CA SER A 451 16.30 23.36 -6.11
C SER A 451 16.28 22.29 -5.05
N LEU A 452 16.35 22.70 -3.78
CA LEU A 452 16.17 21.80 -2.66
C LEU A 452 14.72 21.32 -2.62
N VAL A 453 14.50 20.01 -2.56
CA VAL A 453 13.16 19.41 -2.37
C VAL A 453 12.94 19.15 -0.90
N ASP A 454 13.93 18.56 -0.24
CA ASP A 454 13.91 18.24 1.18
C ASP A 454 15.34 18.11 1.71
N ALA A 455 15.54 18.32 3.01
CA ALA A 455 16.80 18.11 3.70
C ALA A 455 16.60 17.64 5.14
N VAL A 456 17.34 16.59 5.49
CA VAL A 456 17.50 16.10 6.85
C VAL A 456 18.90 16.44 7.33
N VAL A 457 19.00 17.21 8.41
CA VAL A 457 20.26 17.79 8.91
C VAL A 457 20.58 17.24 10.28
N ALA A 458 21.75 16.59 10.41
CA ALA A 458 22.25 15.99 11.63
C ALA A 458 23.67 16.49 11.92
N GLY A 459 23.77 17.53 12.75
CA GLY A 459 25.04 18.19 13.05
C GLY A 459 25.66 18.84 11.80
N ASP A 460 26.92 18.50 11.51
CA ASP A 460 27.66 19.04 10.35
C ASP A 460 27.41 18.24 9.05
N VAL A 461 26.39 17.37 9.02
CA VAL A 461 26.04 16.55 7.85
C VAL A 461 24.57 16.73 7.52
N ALA A 462 24.27 16.88 6.23
CA ALA A 462 22.91 16.92 5.71
C ALA A 462 22.74 15.87 4.63
N THR A 463 21.61 15.17 4.65
CA THR A 463 21.11 14.37 3.53
C THR A 463 20.02 15.17 2.85
N ALA A 464 20.24 15.56 1.59
CA ALA A 464 19.35 16.44 0.85
C ALA A 464 18.85 15.79 -0.43
N THR A 465 17.56 15.91 -0.70
CA THR A 465 17.00 15.61 -2.03
C THR A 465 17.06 16.87 -2.87
N VAL A 466 17.86 16.83 -3.93
CA VAL A 466 18.07 17.95 -4.85
C VAL A 466 17.43 17.64 -6.19
N ARG A 467 16.63 18.58 -6.68
CA ARG A 467 16.04 18.55 -8.02
C ARG A 467 16.90 19.34 -8.97
N TYR A 468 17.44 18.68 -9.97
CA TYR A 468 18.15 19.30 -11.08
C TYR A 468 17.22 19.42 -12.28
N GLU A 469 17.19 20.60 -12.91
CA GLU A 469 16.53 20.82 -14.19
C GLU A 469 17.55 21.27 -15.24
N LEU A 470 17.64 20.52 -16.34
CA LEU A 470 18.55 20.77 -17.44
C LEU A 470 17.75 21.14 -18.70
N THR A 471 18.18 22.16 -19.43
CA THR A 471 17.63 22.46 -20.75
C THR A 471 18.72 22.25 -21.81
N PRO A 472 18.68 21.17 -22.61
CA PRO A 472 19.62 20.94 -23.71
C PRO A 472 19.44 21.98 -24.84
N ALA A 473 20.49 22.26 -25.61
CA ALA A 473 20.40 23.17 -26.74
C ALA A 473 19.36 22.70 -27.78
N GLY A 474 18.26 23.46 -27.93
CA GLY A 474 17.15 23.11 -28.81
C GLY A 474 16.29 21.91 -28.34
N GLY A 475 16.43 21.46 -27.09
CA GLY A 475 15.73 20.33 -26.50
C GLY A 475 14.60 20.73 -25.53
N GLN A 476 13.88 19.74 -25.00
CA GLN A 476 12.92 19.95 -23.92
C GLN A 476 13.63 19.91 -22.56
N ARG A 477 13.07 20.60 -21.56
CA ARG A 477 13.58 20.61 -20.18
C ARG A 477 13.47 19.21 -19.58
N GLU A 478 14.60 18.69 -19.10
CA GLU A 478 14.72 17.43 -18.37
C GLU A 478 14.82 17.71 -16.87
N ARG A 479 14.22 16.85 -16.04
CA ARG A 479 14.17 17.01 -14.59
C ARG A 479 14.57 15.70 -13.90
N VAL A 480 15.50 15.78 -12.96
CA VAL A 480 16.01 14.64 -12.19
C VAL A 480 16.12 15.03 -10.72
N ASP A 481 15.55 14.20 -9.84
CA ASP A 481 15.69 14.36 -8.39
C ASP A 481 16.75 13.34 -7.90
N GLY A 482 17.67 13.75 -7.01
CA GLY A 482 18.73 12.90 -6.50
C GLY A 482 19.11 13.24 -5.05
N THR A 483 19.36 12.21 -4.25
CA THR A 483 19.80 12.36 -2.86
C THR A 483 21.31 12.54 -2.78
N VAL A 484 21.75 13.58 -2.09
CA VAL A 484 23.16 13.94 -1.89
C VAL A 484 23.46 14.12 -0.42
N LEU A 485 24.71 13.88 -0.03
CA LEU A 485 25.27 14.36 1.22
C LEU A 485 25.80 15.77 1.02
N ALA A 486 25.63 16.60 2.03
CA ALA A 486 26.38 17.81 2.21
C ALA A 486 27.04 17.79 3.60
N THR A 487 28.21 18.40 3.70
CA THR A 487 28.93 18.60 4.96
C THR A 487 29.11 20.09 5.22
N HIS A 488 28.93 20.50 6.46
CA HIS A 488 29.09 21.88 6.90
C HIS A 488 30.49 22.08 7.47
N ASP A 489 31.23 23.06 6.96
CA ASP A 489 32.51 23.48 7.52
C ASP A 489 32.50 24.98 7.89
N ALA A 490 33.66 25.53 8.24
CA ALA A 490 33.77 26.92 8.66
C ALA A 490 33.35 27.94 7.58
N ASP A 491 33.32 27.53 6.31
CA ASP A 491 32.94 28.36 5.17
C ASP A 491 31.49 28.09 4.70
N GLY A 492 30.76 27.14 5.33
CA GLY A 492 29.38 26.78 5.03
C GLY A 492 29.21 25.35 4.51
N TRP A 493 28.02 25.05 3.96
CA TRP A 493 27.70 23.75 3.39
C TRP A 493 28.44 23.48 2.07
N ARG A 494 28.91 22.24 1.89
CA ARG A 494 29.53 21.73 0.66
C ARG A 494 28.99 20.34 0.31
N LEU A 495 28.80 20.09 -0.98
CA LEU A 495 28.38 18.80 -1.51
C LEU A 495 29.47 17.73 -1.28
N ASP A 496 29.11 16.65 -0.60
CA ASP A 496 30.00 15.51 -0.28
C ASP A 496 29.63 14.23 -1.06
N GLY A 497 28.89 14.39 -2.16
CA GLY A 497 28.59 13.30 -3.10
C GLY A 497 27.41 12.45 -2.63
N PRO A 498 27.19 11.25 -3.21
CA PRO A 498 26.12 10.37 -2.79
C PRO A 498 26.40 9.72 -1.44
N ALA A 499 25.36 9.54 -0.62
CA ALA A 499 25.47 8.91 0.69
C ALA A 499 25.82 7.41 0.63
N MET A 500 27.11 7.03 0.70
CA MET A 500 27.53 5.62 0.54
C MET A 500 28.66 5.14 1.50
N PRO A 501 28.36 4.29 2.51
CA PRO A 501 29.37 3.48 3.22
C PRO A 501 30.16 2.48 2.36
N HIS A 502 31.27 1.94 2.90
CA HIS A 502 32.21 1.04 2.18
C HIS A 502 32.56 -0.27 2.92
N LEU A 503 32.76 -1.36 2.16
CA LEU A 503 33.30 -2.66 2.60
C LEU A 503 34.48 -3.08 1.71
N ALA A 504 35.50 -3.75 2.26
CA ALA A 504 36.67 -4.23 1.50
C ALA A 504 36.83 -5.76 1.57
N GLY A 505 37.09 -6.38 0.42
CA GLY A 505 37.36 -7.81 0.24
C GLY A 505 38.63 -8.08 -0.57
N ASP A 506 38.89 -9.34 -0.92
CA ASP A 506 40.13 -9.73 -1.61
C ASP A 506 40.17 -9.20 -3.05
N GLY A 507 40.81 -8.04 -3.23
CA GLY A 507 40.96 -7.37 -4.53
C GLY A 507 39.69 -6.66 -5.04
N LEU A 508 38.65 -6.50 -4.21
CA LEU A 508 37.41 -5.77 -4.52
C LEU A 508 36.95 -4.93 -3.30
N THR A 509 36.58 -3.67 -3.52
CA THR A 509 35.93 -2.79 -2.54
C THR A 509 34.49 -2.53 -2.97
N LEU A 510 33.52 -2.54 -2.06
CA LEU A 510 32.10 -2.25 -2.30
C LEU A 510 31.72 -0.92 -1.65
N ALA A 511 31.18 0.03 -2.41
CA ALA A 511 30.48 1.20 -1.90
C ALA A 511 28.96 0.99 -2.05
N TYR A 512 28.16 1.34 -1.06
CA TYR A 512 26.72 1.07 -1.06
C TYR A 512 25.93 2.09 -0.23
N PRO A 513 24.67 2.40 -0.57
CA PRO A 513 23.80 3.25 0.26
C PRO A 513 23.42 2.55 1.58
N PRO A 514 23.17 3.29 2.67
CA PRO A 514 22.79 2.71 3.96
C PRO A 514 21.61 1.74 3.91
N SER A 515 20.64 1.98 3.00
CA SER A 515 19.49 1.09 2.77
C SER A 515 19.86 -0.33 2.32
N LEU A 516 21.10 -0.57 1.88
CA LEU A 516 21.60 -1.88 1.47
C LEU A 516 22.63 -2.47 2.42
N ALA A 517 22.77 -1.90 3.63
CA ALA A 517 23.76 -2.35 4.60
C ALA A 517 23.61 -3.83 4.98
N GLU A 518 22.39 -4.34 5.03
CA GLU A 518 22.11 -5.74 5.39
C GLU A 518 22.65 -6.72 4.34
N ILE A 519 22.50 -6.40 3.04
CA ILE A 519 22.93 -7.29 1.95
C ILE A 519 24.38 -7.07 1.51
N ALA A 520 24.97 -5.91 1.82
CA ALA A 520 26.29 -5.51 1.33
C ALA A 520 27.41 -6.55 1.59
N PRO A 521 27.48 -7.23 2.76
CA PRO A 521 28.46 -8.30 2.98
C PRO A 521 28.27 -9.49 2.02
N GLU A 522 27.04 -9.95 1.81
CA GLU A 522 26.74 -11.06 0.88
C GLU A 522 27.09 -10.68 -0.56
N VAL A 523 26.78 -9.44 -0.95
CA VAL A 523 27.13 -8.89 -2.27
C VAL A 523 28.64 -8.92 -2.49
N LEU A 524 29.42 -8.44 -1.53
CA LEU A 524 30.88 -8.40 -1.63
C LEU A 524 31.47 -9.81 -1.76
N ASP A 525 31.02 -10.76 -0.95
CA ASP A 525 31.50 -12.15 -0.99
C ASP A 525 31.20 -12.82 -2.34
N LYS A 526 29.95 -12.74 -2.82
CA LYS A 526 29.58 -13.30 -4.12
C LYS A 526 30.29 -12.61 -5.27
N ALA A 527 30.39 -11.29 -5.25
CA ALA A 527 31.07 -10.53 -6.30
C ALA A 527 32.55 -10.93 -6.41
N THR A 528 33.20 -11.15 -5.27
CA THR A 528 34.59 -11.60 -5.22
C THR A 528 34.76 -12.99 -5.86
N ILE A 529 33.88 -13.95 -5.54
CA ILE A 529 33.91 -15.32 -6.08
C ILE A 529 33.58 -15.33 -7.59
N GLN A 530 32.52 -14.64 -8.00
CA GLN A 530 32.08 -14.57 -9.38
C GLN A 530 33.14 -13.92 -10.26
N ARG A 531 33.72 -12.80 -9.81
CA ARG A 531 34.83 -12.14 -10.52
C ARG A 531 36.01 -13.09 -10.74
N ALA A 532 36.40 -13.84 -9.71
CA ALA A 532 37.48 -14.83 -9.83
C ALA A 532 37.14 -15.96 -10.81
N THR A 533 35.87 -16.35 -10.91
CA THR A 533 35.37 -17.38 -11.83
C THR A 533 35.39 -16.89 -13.28
N ILE A 534 34.82 -15.71 -13.54
CA ILE A 534 34.78 -15.06 -14.86
C ILE A 534 36.22 -14.85 -15.37
N ALA A 535 37.09 -14.31 -14.53
CA ALA A 535 38.50 -14.10 -14.89
C ALA A 535 39.21 -15.41 -15.29
N ARG A 536 38.92 -16.52 -14.60
CA ARG A 536 39.48 -17.83 -14.91
C ARG A 536 38.94 -18.39 -16.23
N GLN A 537 37.63 -18.27 -16.48
CA GLN A 537 36.98 -18.74 -17.70
C GLN A 537 37.46 -17.97 -18.94
N LEU A 538 37.78 -16.68 -18.80
CA LEU A 538 38.33 -15.82 -19.85
C LEU A 538 39.86 -15.86 -19.95
N GLY A 539 40.55 -16.65 -19.13
CA GLY A 539 42.01 -16.77 -19.19
C GLY A 539 42.79 -15.53 -18.73
N LEU A 540 42.20 -14.66 -17.90
CA LEU A 540 42.84 -13.43 -17.41
C LEU A 540 43.78 -13.71 -16.21
N ALA A 541 44.92 -13.01 -16.16
CA ALA A 541 45.94 -13.20 -15.12
C ALA A 541 45.45 -12.73 -13.74
N THR A 542 45.61 -13.57 -12.71
CA THR A 542 45.04 -13.40 -11.35
C THR A 542 45.72 -12.36 -10.45
N ARG A 543 46.65 -11.52 -10.95
CA ARG A 543 47.36 -10.50 -10.14
C ARG A 543 47.33 -9.13 -10.81
N ARG A 544 46.25 -8.36 -10.63
CA ARG A 544 46.09 -6.93 -11.04
C ARG A 544 45.00 -6.22 -10.18
N PRO A 545 44.93 -4.87 -10.19
CA PRO A 545 44.72 -4.01 -9.01
C PRO A 545 43.33 -4.13 -8.36
N ALA A 546 43.23 -3.59 -7.13
CA ALA A 546 41.99 -3.47 -6.39
C ALA A 546 40.93 -2.76 -7.26
N ALA A 547 39.77 -3.40 -7.41
CA ALA A 547 38.62 -2.82 -8.10
C ALA A 547 37.61 -2.29 -7.09
N THR A 548 36.77 -1.34 -7.49
CA THR A 548 35.66 -0.81 -6.68
C THR A 548 34.34 -1.07 -7.39
N LEU A 549 33.39 -1.68 -6.68
CA LEU A 549 31.99 -1.83 -7.08
C LEU A 549 31.17 -0.80 -6.30
N ILE A 550 30.32 -0.02 -6.97
CA ILE A 550 29.50 1.04 -6.36
C ILE A 550 28.03 0.73 -6.63
N LEU A 551 27.25 0.56 -5.57
CA LEU A 551 25.80 0.28 -5.64
C LEU A 551 25.00 1.59 -5.62
N HIS A 552 24.00 1.70 -6.48
CA HIS A 552 23.08 2.85 -6.54
C HIS A 552 21.66 2.38 -6.22
N PRO A 553 20.87 3.08 -5.39
CA PRO A 553 19.53 2.63 -5.02
C PRO A 553 18.51 2.73 -6.16
N SER A 554 18.77 3.56 -7.17
CA SER A 554 17.90 3.74 -8.33
C SER A 554 18.70 4.14 -9.57
N HIS A 555 18.05 4.08 -10.73
CA HIS A 555 18.62 4.61 -11.98
C HIS A 555 18.85 6.12 -11.90
N GLN A 556 17.91 6.85 -11.31
CA GLN A 556 18.03 8.30 -11.08
C GLN A 556 19.23 8.64 -10.19
N ALA A 557 19.49 7.83 -9.15
CA ALA A 557 20.66 8.00 -8.31
C ALA A 557 21.97 7.73 -9.08
N LEU A 558 21.98 6.75 -9.99
CA LEU A 558 23.10 6.51 -10.88
C LEU A 558 23.31 7.70 -11.85
N GLN A 559 22.25 8.27 -12.44
CA GLN A 559 22.35 9.45 -13.32
C GLN A 559 22.84 10.69 -12.57
N ALA A 560 22.30 10.93 -11.37
CA ALA A 560 22.68 12.06 -10.52
C ALA A 560 24.18 12.05 -10.16
N THR A 561 24.80 10.86 -10.12
CA THR A 561 26.17 10.67 -9.59
C THR A 561 27.22 10.31 -10.66
N ALA A 562 26.83 9.57 -11.70
CA ALA A 562 27.74 9.11 -12.75
C ALA A 562 27.56 9.85 -14.09
N GLY A 563 26.46 10.61 -14.25
CA GLY A 563 26.24 11.49 -15.40
C GLY A 563 24.78 11.56 -15.85
N LEU A 564 24.23 12.77 -15.96
CA LEU A 564 22.84 13.03 -16.34
C LEU A 564 22.45 12.53 -17.74
N THR A 565 23.43 12.22 -18.60
CA THR A 565 23.21 11.72 -19.96
C THR A 565 23.31 10.21 -20.11
N LEU A 566 23.40 9.46 -19.00
CA LEU A 566 23.31 8.01 -19.05
C LEU A 566 21.86 7.61 -19.42
N PRO A 567 21.64 6.78 -20.46
CA PRO A 567 20.30 6.30 -20.81
C PRO A 567 19.63 5.55 -19.65
N GLU A 568 18.30 5.66 -19.52
CA GLU A 568 17.47 4.94 -18.53
C GLU A 568 17.66 3.41 -18.54
N THR A 569 18.14 2.89 -19.66
CA THR A 569 18.42 1.46 -19.85
C THR A 569 19.75 1.01 -19.22
N VAL A 570 20.65 1.93 -18.89
CA VAL A 570 21.95 1.62 -18.30
C VAL A 570 21.81 1.37 -16.80
N THR A 571 21.78 0.11 -16.40
CA THR A 571 21.71 -0.30 -14.99
C THR A 571 23.07 -0.70 -14.42
N ALA A 572 24.10 -0.77 -15.26
CA ALA A 572 25.47 -1.05 -14.88
C ALA A 572 26.45 -0.38 -15.84
N TRP A 573 27.59 0.09 -15.31
CA TRP A 573 28.63 0.75 -16.09
C TRP A 573 30.00 0.43 -15.48
N ALA A 574 31.03 0.22 -16.31
CA ALA A 574 32.39 -0.06 -15.83
C ALA A 574 33.44 0.73 -16.61
N ALA A 575 34.38 1.33 -15.89
CA ALA A 575 35.53 2.03 -16.46
C ALA A 575 36.78 1.82 -15.59
N GLY A 576 37.86 1.36 -16.23
CA GLY A 576 39.12 1.09 -15.55
C GLY A 576 38.97 0.05 -14.44
N ASN A 577 39.12 0.47 -13.18
CA ASN A 577 38.99 -0.39 -11.99
C ASN A 577 37.68 -0.18 -11.24
N GLN A 578 36.77 0.66 -11.75
CA GLN A 578 35.50 0.94 -11.09
C GLN A 578 34.33 0.38 -11.89
N ALA A 579 33.33 -0.11 -11.19
CA ALA A 579 32.05 -0.51 -11.75
C ALA A 579 30.91 0.02 -10.89
N HIS A 580 29.89 0.58 -11.54
CA HIS A 580 28.70 1.14 -10.93
C HIS A 580 27.51 0.25 -11.31
N VAL A 581 26.60 -0.02 -10.37
CA VAL A 581 25.42 -0.86 -10.63
C VAL A 581 24.23 -0.38 -9.82
N VAL A 582 23.05 -0.35 -10.43
CA VAL A 582 21.78 -0.11 -9.72
C VAL A 582 21.41 -1.36 -8.95
N ALA A 583 21.34 -1.23 -7.64
CA ALA A 583 21.04 -2.32 -6.73
C ALA A 583 19.56 -2.70 -6.72
N ARG A 584 19.34 -3.99 -6.48
CA ARG A 584 18.03 -4.61 -6.30
C ARG A 584 18.10 -5.55 -5.09
N ALA A 585 16.97 -5.84 -4.46
CA ALA A 585 16.90 -6.72 -3.28
C ALA A 585 17.50 -8.11 -3.56
N ASP A 586 17.44 -8.56 -4.81
CA ASP A 586 17.98 -9.82 -5.30
C ASP A 586 19.33 -9.66 -6.01
N ILE A 587 20.06 -8.55 -5.85
CA ILE A 587 21.28 -8.27 -6.63
C ILE A 587 22.28 -9.44 -6.61
N THR A 588 22.36 -10.15 -5.47
CA THR A 588 23.19 -11.34 -5.23
C THR A 588 22.74 -12.60 -6.00
N ARG A 589 21.55 -12.57 -6.59
CA ARG A 589 20.91 -13.60 -7.42
C ARG A 589 20.61 -13.08 -8.84
N THR A 590 20.81 -11.80 -9.09
CA THR A 590 20.50 -11.17 -10.39
C THR A 590 21.60 -11.34 -11.42
N ARG A 591 21.15 -11.24 -12.67
CA ARG A 591 21.97 -10.96 -13.84
C ARG A 591 22.84 -9.69 -13.71
N ALA A 592 22.34 -8.63 -13.03
CA ALA A 592 23.01 -7.33 -12.99
C ALA A 592 24.42 -7.39 -12.37
N LEU A 593 24.62 -8.19 -11.31
CA LEU A 593 25.94 -8.37 -10.72
C LEU A 593 26.90 -9.09 -11.67
N THR A 594 26.45 -10.18 -12.29
CA THR A 594 27.24 -10.96 -13.24
C THR A 594 27.61 -10.13 -14.48
N ASP A 595 26.65 -9.35 -15.00
CA ASP A 595 26.87 -8.43 -16.12
C ASP A 595 27.95 -7.41 -15.76
N THR A 596 27.80 -6.73 -14.63
CA THR A 596 28.75 -5.72 -14.13
C THR A 596 30.16 -6.29 -13.97
N LEU A 597 30.28 -7.50 -13.42
CA LEU A 597 31.58 -8.16 -13.24
C LEU A 597 32.18 -8.66 -14.56
N THR A 598 31.34 -9.02 -15.53
CA THR A 598 31.77 -9.37 -16.89
C THR A 598 32.31 -8.14 -17.62
N LEU A 599 31.62 -7.00 -17.51
CA LEU A 599 32.07 -5.71 -18.06
C LEU A 599 33.38 -5.26 -17.40
N LEU A 600 33.50 -5.40 -16.08
CA LEU A 600 34.74 -5.13 -15.35
C LEU A 600 35.89 -6.04 -15.82
N ALA A 601 35.62 -7.33 -16.06
CA ALA A 601 36.63 -8.26 -16.56
C ALA A 601 37.10 -7.90 -17.99
N LEU A 602 36.18 -7.51 -18.87
CA LEU A 602 36.50 -7.01 -20.21
C LEU A 602 37.34 -5.72 -20.12
N ALA A 603 36.96 -4.75 -19.29
CA ALA A 603 37.71 -3.51 -19.07
C ALA A 603 39.15 -3.79 -18.61
N GLN A 604 39.33 -4.78 -17.73
CA GLN A 604 40.63 -5.17 -17.18
C GLN A 604 41.57 -5.81 -18.21
N THR A 605 41.05 -6.30 -19.35
CA THR A 605 41.89 -6.74 -20.47
C THR A 605 42.59 -5.58 -21.20
N GLY A 606 42.14 -4.34 -20.96
CA GLY A 606 42.54 -3.16 -21.73
C GLY A 606 41.77 -3.01 -23.05
N LEU A 607 40.85 -3.92 -23.36
CA LEU A 607 39.89 -3.76 -24.43
C LEU A 607 38.97 -2.60 -24.07
N SER A 608 38.79 -1.66 -24.98
CA SER A 608 37.75 -0.64 -24.87
C SER A 608 36.47 -1.12 -25.55
N GLU A 609 35.32 -0.59 -25.13
CA GLU A 609 34.03 -0.87 -25.81
C GLU A 609 34.12 -0.57 -27.31
N THR A 610 34.83 0.49 -27.70
CA THR A 610 34.99 0.89 -29.10
C THR A 610 35.71 -0.13 -29.99
N GLN A 611 36.52 -1.03 -29.42
CA GLN A 611 37.33 -1.98 -30.19
C GLN A 611 36.61 -3.30 -30.50
N ALA A 612 35.64 -3.70 -29.67
CA ALA A 612 34.85 -4.91 -29.90
C ALA A 612 33.43 -4.77 -29.33
N PRO A 613 32.62 -3.82 -29.84
CA PRO A 613 31.38 -3.44 -29.18
C PRO A 613 30.39 -4.62 -29.07
N TRP A 614 30.43 -5.55 -30.02
CA TRP A 614 29.61 -6.77 -30.01
C TRP A 614 29.91 -7.71 -28.82
N LEU A 615 31.19 -7.82 -28.41
CA LEU A 615 31.57 -8.70 -27.29
C LEU A 615 31.15 -8.08 -25.96
N TRP A 616 31.30 -6.76 -25.82
CA TRP A 616 30.81 -5.98 -24.67
C TRP A 616 29.30 -6.11 -24.49
N ARG A 617 28.56 -6.20 -25.60
CA ARG A 617 27.09 -6.31 -25.62
C ARG A 617 26.57 -7.71 -25.29
N ALA A 618 27.19 -8.76 -25.85
CA ALA A 618 26.58 -10.10 -25.85
C ALA A 618 27.26 -11.13 -24.96
N LEU A 619 28.53 -10.95 -24.57
CA LEU A 619 29.20 -11.88 -23.67
C LEU A 619 28.52 -12.01 -22.29
N PRO A 620 28.01 -10.92 -21.66
CA PRO A 620 27.24 -11.03 -20.41
C PRO A 620 26.04 -11.98 -20.55
N ASP A 621 25.28 -11.86 -21.65
CA ASP A 621 24.10 -12.67 -21.94
C ASP A 621 24.43 -14.18 -21.94
N TYR A 622 25.56 -14.58 -22.51
CA TYR A 622 25.95 -16.00 -22.57
C TYR A 622 26.54 -16.56 -21.28
N LEU A 623 27.17 -15.74 -20.45
CA LEU A 623 27.69 -16.16 -19.15
C LEU A 623 26.58 -16.35 -18.12
N VAL A 624 25.49 -15.60 -18.24
CA VAL A 624 24.33 -15.66 -17.34
C VAL A 624 23.31 -16.72 -17.78
N ALA A 625 23.07 -16.89 -19.08
CA ALA A 625 21.96 -17.70 -19.59
C ALA A 625 22.18 -19.22 -19.64
N GLN A 626 22.86 -19.81 -18.66
CA GLN A 626 22.79 -21.29 -18.52
C GLN A 626 21.40 -21.75 -18.03
N SER A 627 20.65 -20.89 -17.34
CA SER A 627 19.32 -21.20 -16.77
C SER A 627 18.12 -20.66 -17.56
N ASP A 628 18.31 -19.75 -18.52
CA ASP A 628 17.21 -19.14 -19.30
C ASP A 628 17.62 -18.87 -20.75
N ARG A 629 17.93 -19.95 -21.48
CA ARG A 629 18.28 -19.90 -22.91
C ARG A 629 17.08 -19.55 -23.79
N GLU A 630 15.88 -19.84 -23.30
CA GLU A 630 14.63 -19.63 -24.01
C GLU A 630 14.31 -18.13 -24.13
N ALA A 631 14.37 -17.36 -23.05
CA ALA A 631 14.09 -15.93 -23.10
C ALA A 631 15.06 -15.14 -23.99
N LEU A 632 16.35 -15.52 -24.02
CA LEU A 632 17.31 -14.89 -24.94
C LEU A 632 17.05 -15.26 -26.40
N ALA A 633 16.68 -16.51 -26.68
CA ALA A 633 16.28 -16.92 -28.01
C ALA A 633 15.03 -16.13 -28.46
N GLU A 634 14.00 -16.03 -27.63
CA GLU A 634 12.80 -15.23 -27.93
C GLU A 634 13.10 -13.76 -28.21
N LYS A 635 14.09 -13.18 -27.51
CA LYS A 635 14.49 -11.78 -27.67
C LYS A 635 15.20 -11.52 -29.01
N TYR A 636 16.18 -12.34 -29.38
CA TYR A 636 17.08 -12.04 -30.49
C TYR A 636 16.72 -12.73 -31.81
N LEU A 637 16.06 -13.88 -31.75
CA LEU A 637 15.75 -14.70 -32.93
C LEU A 637 14.83 -14.01 -33.96
N PRO A 638 13.80 -13.23 -33.57
CA PRO A 638 12.95 -12.52 -34.54
C PRO A 638 13.74 -11.48 -35.36
N VAL A 639 14.63 -10.74 -34.70
CA VAL A 639 15.48 -9.73 -35.35
C VAL A 639 16.56 -10.41 -36.21
N LEU A 640 17.16 -11.48 -35.69
CA LEU A 640 18.15 -12.29 -36.41
C LEU A 640 17.56 -12.90 -37.69
N ARG A 641 16.31 -13.37 -37.65
CA ARG A 641 15.60 -13.87 -38.84
C ARG A 641 15.46 -12.78 -39.90
N GLN A 642 14.96 -11.61 -39.54
CA GLN A 642 14.83 -10.48 -40.47
C GLN A 642 16.20 -10.10 -41.05
N MET A 643 17.22 -10.08 -40.21
CA MET A 643 18.59 -9.77 -40.59
C MET A 643 19.17 -10.76 -41.61
N LEU A 644 18.90 -12.06 -41.47
CA LEU A 644 19.47 -13.10 -42.33
C LEU A 644 18.76 -13.30 -43.67
N GLN A 645 17.66 -12.57 -43.91
CA GLN A 645 16.91 -12.58 -45.18
C GLN A 645 17.63 -11.80 -46.29
N ASP A 646 18.39 -10.76 -45.95
CA ASP A 646 19.19 -9.96 -46.89
C ASP A 646 20.70 -10.18 -46.66
N PRO A 647 21.55 -10.02 -47.69
CA PRO A 647 23.00 -10.03 -47.49
C PRO A 647 23.42 -8.88 -46.58
N LEU A 648 24.03 -9.21 -45.43
CA LEU A 648 24.54 -8.19 -44.51
C LEU A 648 25.67 -7.41 -45.17
N SER A 649 25.59 -6.08 -45.12
CA SER A 649 26.59 -5.18 -45.69
C SER A 649 27.69 -4.78 -44.71
N PHE A 650 27.71 -5.35 -43.50
CA PHE A 650 28.69 -5.06 -42.46
C PHE A 650 29.56 -6.28 -42.14
N ASN A 651 30.76 -6.02 -41.64
CA ASN A 651 31.70 -7.02 -41.12
C ASN A 651 31.84 -6.85 -39.61
N VAL A 652 32.15 -7.93 -38.88
CA VAL A 652 32.44 -7.90 -37.43
C VAL A 652 33.49 -6.85 -37.03
N VAL A 653 34.42 -6.47 -37.93
CA VAL A 653 35.40 -5.38 -37.69
C VAL A 653 34.80 -3.98 -37.77
N ASP A 654 33.71 -3.79 -38.53
CA ASP A 654 33.03 -2.51 -38.73
C ASP A 654 31.80 -2.35 -37.81
N PHE A 655 31.71 -3.18 -36.76
CA PHE A 655 30.60 -3.13 -35.81
C PHE A 655 30.58 -1.77 -35.07
N PRO A 656 29.43 -1.06 -35.00
CA PRO A 656 29.38 0.29 -34.46
C PRO A 656 29.65 0.34 -32.95
N SER A 657 30.49 1.30 -32.54
CA SER A 657 30.86 1.53 -31.15
C SER A 657 29.82 2.33 -30.36
N ALA A 658 29.08 3.22 -31.02
CA ALA A 658 27.97 3.95 -30.45
C ALA A 658 26.75 3.79 -31.37
N LEU A 659 25.61 3.46 -30.77
CA LEU A 659 24.35 3.39 -31.49
C LEU A 659 23.69 4.75 -31.39
N SER A 660 23.72 5.49 -32.50
CA SER A 660 23.17 6.84 -32.58
C SER A 660 21.66 6.87 -32.82
N GLU A 661 21.07 5.74 -33.25
CA GLU A 661 19.64 5.60 -33.48
C GLU A 661 19.06 4.41 -32.69
N GLU A 662 18.05 4.67 -31.86
CA GLU A 662 17.31 3.65 -31.09
C GLU A 662 16.79 2.52 -31.99
N ALA A 663 16.38 2.84 -33.22
CA ALA A 663 15.79 1.91 -34.18
C ALA A 663 16.74 0.78 -34.63
N GLU A 664 18.05 1.03 -34.67
CA GLU A 664 19.04 0.02 -35.09
C GLU A 664 19.55 -0.84 -33.93
N THR A 665 19.23 -0.47 -32.68
CA THR A 665 19.76 -1.16 -31.50
C THR A 665 19.39 -2.64 -31.39
N PRO A 666 18.14 -3.07 -31.69
CA PRO A 666 17.78 -4.48 -31.69
C PRO A 666 18.59 -5.29 -32.71
N PHE A 667 18.87 -4.71 -33.88
CA PHE A 667 19.63 -5.34 -34.96
C PHE A 667 21.06 -5.67 -34.50
N TRP A 668 21.76 -4.67 -33.97
CA TRP A 668 23.14 -4.84 -33.53
C TRP A 668 23.24 -5.79 -32.34
N ASN A 669 22.29 -5.75 -31.42
CA ASN A 669 22.28 -6.69 -30.28
C ASN A 669 22.02 -8.13 -30.72
N ALA A 670 21.12 -8.37 -31.69
CA ALA A 670 20.88 -9.70 -32.23
C ALA A 670 22.08 -10.25 -33.01
N ALA A 671 22.77 -9.40 -33.77
CA ALA A 671 24.03 -9.75 -34.43
C ALA A 671 25.13 -10.09 -33.40
N ALA A 672 25.32 -9.24 -32.39
CA ALA A 672 26.27 -9.47 -31.31
C ALA A 672 26.01 -10.81 -30.59
N TRP A 673 24.75 -11.10 -30.31
CA TRP A 673 24.33 -12.37 -29.73
C TRP A 673 24.65 -13.55 -30.65
N ALA A 674 24.21 -13.52 -31.91
CA ALA A 674 24.44 -14.61 -32.86
C ALA A 674 25.94 -14.90 -33.09
N MET A 675 26.76 -13.84 -33.23
CA MET A 675 28.21 -13.92 -33.36
C MET A 675 28.86 -14.51 -32.11
N THR A 676 28.48 -14.02 -30.93
CA THR A 676 29.02 -14.52 -29.66
C THR A 676 28.63 -15.97 -29.44
N GLY A 677 27.38 -16.35 -29.72
CA GLY A 677 26.93 -17.74 -29.66
C GLY A 677 27.70 -18.66 -30.57
N TYR A 678 27.93 -18.24 -31.82
CA TYR A 678 28.75 -18.99 -32.76
C TYR A 678 30.20 -19.10 -32.28
N LEU A 679 30.80 -18.02 -31.80
CA LEU A 679 32.15 -18.02 -31.22
C LEU A 679 32.26 -19.02 -30.06
N LEU A 680 31.30 -19.00 -29.14
CA LEU A 680 31.29 -19.89 -27.99
C LEU A 680 31.04 -21.35 -28.39
N GLU A 681 30.18 -21.61 -29.37
CA GLU A 681 29.91 -22.95 -29.91
C GLU A 681 31.15 -23.56 -30.58
N GLN A 682 31.92 -22.74 -31.32
CA GLN A 682 33.10 -23.21 -32.05
C GLN A 682 34.40 -23.23 -31.21
N HIS A 683 34.58 -22.27 -30.30
CA HIS A 683 35.87 -22.02 -29.63
C HIS A 683 35.79 -21.91 -28.09
N GLY A 684 34.59 -21.86 -27.50
CA GLY A 684 34.38 -21.74 -26.06
C GLY A 684 34.80 -20.40 -25.45
N LEU A 685 34.67 -20.28 -24.13
CA LEU A 685 34.92 -19.03 -23.37
C LEU A 685 36.39 -18.59 -23.39
N GLN A 686 37.32 -19.55 -23.43
CA GLN A 686 38.74 -19.25 -23.50
C GLN A 686 39.10 -18.58 -24.84
N GLY A 687 38.52 -19.04 -25.96
CA GLY A 687 38.69 -18.41 -27.27
C GLY A 687 38.17 -16.97 -27.31
N ALA A 688 37.09 -16.67 -26.58
CA ALA A 688 36.60 -15.29 -26.43
C ALA A 688 37.56 -14.39 -25.64
N GLY A 689 38.16 -14.91 -24.57
CA GLY A 689 39.19 -14.19 -23.80
C GLY A 689 40.47 -13.92 -24.60
N ASP A 690 40.94 -14.93 -25.35
CA ASP A 690 42.12 -14.81 -26.22
C ASP A 690 41.90 -13.75 -27.32
N LEU A 691 40.69 -13.71 -27.90
CA LEU A 691 40.30 -12.69 -28.88
C LEU A 691 40.26 -11.29 -28.25
N ALA A 692 39.65 -11.12 -27.07
CA ALA A 692 39.58 -9.84 -26.36
C ALA A 692 40.98 -9.26 -26.06
N ALA A 693 41.89 -10.11 -25.57
CA ALA A 693 43.26 -9.72 -25.28
C ALA A 693 44.05 -9.38 -26.56
N ALA A 694 43.78 -10.06 -27.68
CA ALA A 694 44.39 -9.76 -28.97
C ALA A 694 43.91 -8.42 -29.53
N LEU A 695 42.61 -8.13 -29.45
CA LEU A 695 42.01 -6.88 -29.90
C LEU A 695 42.46 -5.66 -29.06
N ALA A 696 42.66 -5.83 -27.75
CA ALA A 696 43.16 -4.76 -26.87
C ALA A 696 44.55 -4.21 -27.26
N ARG A 697 45.34 -4.97 -28.04
CA ARG A 697 46.70 -4.57 -28.47
C ARG A 697 46.74 -3.86 -29.81
N THR A 698 45.59 -3.62 -30.46
CA THR A 698 45.51 -3.04 -31.80
C THR A 698 44.70 -1.76 -31.80
N SER A 699 45.01 -0.87 -32.74
CA SER A 699 44.34 0.43 -32.90
C SER A 699 43.87 0.68 -34.33
N ASP A 700 43.99 -0.31 -35.22
CA ASP A 700 43.63 -0.23 -36.64
C ASP A 700 42.97 -1.53 -37.14
N VAL A 701 42.29 -1.45 -38.29
CA VAL A 701 41.50 -2.53 -38.91
C VAL A 701 42.38 -3.73 -39.32
N ASP A 702 43.56 -3.47 -39.90
CA ASP A 702 44.54 -4.51 -40.24
C ASP A 702 45.03 -5.27 -38.99
N GLY A 703 45.07 -4.59 -37.84
CA GLY A 703 45.31 -5.17 -36.53
C GLY A 703 44.20 -6.10 -36.06
N GLN A 704 42.93 -5.74 -36.26
CA GLN A 704 41.79 -6.58 -35.89
C GLN A 704 41.73 -7.88 -36.70
N GLU A 705 41.98 -7.83 -38.01
CA GLU A 705 42.03 -9.03 -38.87
C GLU A 705 43.13 -10.01 -38.41
N ARG A 706 44.30 -9.49 -38.04
CA ARG A 706 45.37 -10.29 -37.44
C ARG A 706 44.98 -10.87 -36.09
N ALA A 707 44.18 -10.17 -35.29
CA ALA A 707 43.69 -10.66 -34.00
C ALA A 707 42.75 -11.86 -34.18
N PHE A 708 41.82 -11.83 -35.15
CA PHE A 708 40.97 -12.98 -35.48
C PHE A 708 41.78 -14.19 -35.95
N GLN A 709 42.75 -13.98 -36.84
CA GLN A 709 43.59 -15.06 -37.34
C GLN A 709 44.47 -15.68 -36.24
N GLN A 710 44.98 -14.86 -35.30
CA GLN A 710 45.82 -15.31 -34.18
C GLN A 710 45.02 -16.03 -33.10
N ALA A 711 43.82 -15.53 -32.76
CA ALA A 711 43.01 -16.07 -31.67
C ALA A 711 42.13 -17.25 -32.10
N LEU A 712 41.52 -17.20 -33.28
CA LEU A 712 40.51 -18.17 -33.74
C LEU A 712 40.97 -19.06 -34.90
N GLY A 713 42.11 -18.75 -35.53
CA GLY A 713 42.61 -19.51 -36.67
C GLY A 713 41.88 -19.26 -37.99
N GLN A 714 41.01 -18.25 -38.05
CA GLN A 714 40.25 -17.85 -39.24
C GLN A 714 40.22 -16.32 -39.39
N SER A 715 39.94 -15.84 -40.61
CA SER A 715 39.73 -14.42 -40.90
C SER A 715 38.40 -13.92 -40.30
N ALA A 716 38.28 -12.60 -40.09
CA ALA A 716 37.01 -11.99 -39.69
C ALA A 716 35.91 -12.29 -40.71
N THR A 717 36.23 -12.26 -42.00
CA THR A 717 35.29 -12.58 -43.10
C THR A 717 34.78 -14.02 -43.07
N ASN A 718 35.63 -15.00 -42.73
CA ASN A 718 35.19 -16.40 -42.65
C ASN A 718 34.32 -16.63 -41.41
N PHE A 719 34.66 -15.98 -40.30
CA PHE A 719 33.81 -15.97 -39.10
C PHE A 719 32.42 -15.43 -39.45
N ASP A 720 32.35 -14.32 -40.19
CA ASP A 720 31.08 -13.71 -40.60
C ASP A 720 30.19 -14.61 -41.45
N ALA A 721 30.75 -15.28 -42.46
CA ALA A 721 30.00 -16.22 -43.28
C ALA A 721 29.50 -17.43 -42.46
N GLY A 722 30.32 -17.93 -41.55
CA GLY A 722 30.03 -19.13 -40.77
C GLY A 722 28.87 -18.98 -39.79
N TRP A 723 28.81 -17.86 -39.06
CA TRP A 723 27.71 -17.66 -38.11
C TRP A 723 26.37 -17.43 -38.83
N GLN A 724 26.38 -16.70 -39.94
CA GLN A 724 25.16 -16.38 -40.70
C GLN A 724 24.50 -17.63 -41.32
N GLU A 725 25.29 -18.51 -41.93
CA GLU A 725 24.78 -19.74 -42.55
C GLU A 725 24.21 -20.71 -41.51
N SER A 726 24.91 -20.88 -40.38
CA SER A 726 24.48 -21.75 -39.28
C SER A 726 23.10 -21.37 -38.76
N TRP A 727 22.87 -20.08 -38.51
CA TRP A 727 21.60 -19.59 -37.97
C TRP A 727 20.46 -19.63 -39.00
N ARG A 728 20.72 -19.36 -40.28
CA ARG A 728 19.69 -19.42 -41.33
C ARG A 728 19.06 -20.82 -41.42
N ASN A 729 19.89 -21.86 -41.49
CA ASN A 729 19.43 -23.25 -41.60
C ASN A 729 18.59 -23.68 -40.39
N ARG A 730 18.94 -23.23 -39.18
CA ARG A 730 18.20 -23.53 -37.95
C ARG A 730 16.81 -22.90 -37.95
N ILE A 731 16.73 -21.63 -38.35
CA ILE A 731 15.48 -20.85 -38.35
C ILE A 731 14.48 -21.39 -39.37
N ASP A 732 14.94 -21.72 -40.59
CA ASP A 732 14.07 -22.19 -41.67
C ASP A 732 13.50 -23.58 -41.37
N GLY A 733 14.33 -24.49 -40.85
CA GLY A 733 13.90 -25.84 -40.50
C GLY A 733 12.89 -25.88 -39.36
N ALA A 734 13.02 -24.98 -38.38
CA ALA A 734 12.09 -24.86 -37.27
C ALA A 734 10.74 -24.25 -37.71
N GLN A 735 10.75 -23.24 -38.58
CA GLN A 735 9.52 -22.64 -39.11
C GLN A 735 8.65 -23.66 -39.87
N ALA A 736 9.27 -24.50 -40.71
CA ALA A 736 8.54 -25.50 -41.50
C ALA A 736 7.78 -26.52 -40.63
N GLN A 737 8.30 -26.86 -39.45
CA GLN A 737 7.62 -27.78 -38.53
C GLN A 737 6.41 -27.12 -37.84
N ILE A 738 6.50 -25.83 -37.53
CA ILE A 738 5.39 -25.04 -36.98
C ILE A 738 4.25 -24.98 -38.01
N ASP A 739 4.57 -24.66 -39.26
CA ASP A 739 3.58 -24.53 -40.33
C ASP A 739 2.82 -25.86 -40.56
N ASP A 740 3.49 -27.00 -40.49
CA ASP A 740 2.85 -28.33 -40.59
C ASP A 740 1.85 -28.60 -39.45
N LEU A 741 2.24 -28.34 -38.21
CA LEU A 741 1.36 -28.53 -37.04
C LEU A 741 0.09 -27.70 -37.16
N LEU A 742 0.22 -26.42 -37.48
CA LEU A 742 -0.91 -25.49 -37.56
C LEU A 742 -1.84 -25.82 -38.72
N ALA A 743 -1.30 -26.22 -39.87
CA ALA A 743 -2.10 -26.66 -41.01
C ALA A 743 -2.97 -27.89 -40.66
N ARG A 744 -2.41 -28.87 -39.93
CA ARG A 744 -3.18 -30.04 -39.46
C ARG A 744 -4.28 -29.63 -38.47
N ARG A 745 -3.97 -28.73 -37.53
CA ARG A 745 -4.93 -28.28 -36.51
C ARG A 745 -6.07 -27.46 -37.11
N GLN A 746 -5.75 -26.54 -38.03
CA GLN A 746 -6.75 -25.74 -38.75
C GLN A 746 -7.67 -26.62 -39.60
N ALA A 747 -7.12 -27.55 -40.37
CA ALA A 747 -7.91 -28.46 -41.20
C ALA A 747 -8.91 -29.28 -40.35
N ALA A 748 -8.53 -29.68 -39.14
CA ALA A 748 -9.42 -30.41 -38.24
C ALA A 748 -10.60 -29.57 -37.74
N VAL A 749 -10.38 -28.29 -37.42
CA VAL A 749 -11.46 -27.35 -37.05
C VAL A 749 -12.41 -27.10 -38.23
N GLU A 750 -11.87 -26.84 -39.42
CA GLU A 750 -12.66 -26.56 -40.64
C GLU A 750 -13.51 -27.76 -41.08
N THR A 751 -13.02 -28.98 -40.87
CA THR A 751 -13.71 -30.22 -41.26
C THR A 751 -14.62 -30.77 -40.17
N GLY A 752 -14.61 -30.18 -38.97
CA GLY A 752 -15.33 -30.70 -37.80
C GLY A 752 -14.78 -32.04 -37.29
N ASP A 753 -13.55 -32.41 -37.65
CA ASP A 753 -12.91 -33.66 -37.22
C ASP A 753 -12.25 -33.50 -35.85
N ARG A 754 -13.04 -33.76 -34.82
CA ARG A 754 -12.62 -33.73 -33.41
C ARG A 754 -11.42 -34.63 -33.12
N ALA A 755 -11.33 -35.80 -33.76
CA ALA A 755 -10.26 -36.75 -33.51
C ALA A 755 -8.95 -36.25 -34.12
N ALA A 756 -8.99 -35.71 -35.34
CA ALA A 756 -7.84 -35.08 -35.98
C ALA A 756 -7.34 -33.85 -35.20
N PHE A 757 -8.26 -33.07 -34.61
CA PHE A 757 -7.89 -31.90 -33.79
C PHE A 757 -7.15 -32.33 -32.54
N LEU A 758 -7.69 -33.29 -31.78
CA LEU A 758 -7.07 -33.78 -30.56
C LEU A 758 -5.73 -34.47 -30.81
N ALA A 759 -5.52 -35.09 -31.97
CA ALA A 759 -4.23 -35.68 -32.37
C ALA A 759 -3.10 -34.65 -32.57
N THR A 760 -3.42 -33.35 -32.64
CA THR A 760 -2.42 -32.27 -32.68
C THR A 760 -2.08 -31.73 -31.31
N SER A 761 -2.78 -32.15 -30.26
CA SER A 761 -2.61 -31.65 -28.88
C SER A 761 -1.63 -32.54 -28.11
N ASP A 762 -0.95 -32.00 -27.10
CA ASP A 762 -0.02 -32.76 -26.29
C ASP A 762 -0.74 -33.93 -25.57
N PRO A 763 -0.43 -35.19 -25.89
CA PRO A 763 -1.10 -36.34 -25.30
C PRO A 763 -0.70 -36.59 -23.83
N THR A 764 0.36 -35.93 -23.34
CA THR A 764 0.87 -36.10 -21.98
C THR A 764 0.17 -35.20 -20.96
N ASP A 765 -0.62 -34.22 -21.42
CA ASP A 765 -1.41 -33.33 -20.58
C ASP A 765 -2.92 -33.62 -20.71
N PRO A 766 -3.51 -34.39 -19.77
CA PRO A 766 -4.94 -34.73 -19.81
C PRO A 766 -5.86 -33.52 -19.60
N ILE A 767 -5.39 -32.47 -18.92
CA ILE A 767 -6.15 -31.23 -18.71
C ILE A 767 -6.18 -30.45 -20.02
N GLN A 768 -5.04 -30.32 -20.71
CA GLN A 768 -4.99 -29.70 -22.04
C GLN A 768 -5.88 -30.43 -23.04
N LEU A 769 -5.89 -31.77 -23.04
CA LEU A 769 -6.79 -32.56 -23.89
C LEU A 769 -8.28 -32.31 -23.58
N ALA A 770 -8.64 -32.21 -22.29
CA ALA A 770 -10.01 -31.93 -21.87
C ALA A 770 -10.46 -30.51 -22.24
N ASP A 771 -9.58 -29.52 -22.04
CA ASP A 771 -9.81 -28.14 -22.43
C ASP A 771 -9.97 -28.02 -23.96
N ASP A 772 -9.06 -28.63 -24.74
CA ASP A 772 -9.11 -28.62 -26.21
C ASP A 772 -10.34 -29.34 -26.75
N ALA A 773 -10.75 -30.45 -26.13
CA ALA A 773 -11.99 -31.14 -26.44
C ALA A 773 -13.22 -30.25 -26.21
N ALA A 774 -13.31 -29.64 -25.03
CA ALA A 774 -14.44 -28.80 -24.66
C ALA A 774 -14.48 -27.51 -25.50
N TRP A 775 -13.32 -26.95 -25.82
CA TRP A 775 -13.19 -25.82 -26.74
C TRP A 775 -13.66 -26.21 -28.15
N PHE A 776 -13.21 -27.36 -28.65
CA PHE A 776 -13.61 -27.86 -29.97
C PHE A 776 -15.13 -28.05 -30.03
N ASP A 777 -15.71 -28.73 -29.04
CA ASP A 777 -17.15 -28.99 -28.99
C ASP A 777 -17.96 -27.67 -28.97
N ARG A 778 -17.52 -26.65 -28.22
CA ARG A 778 -18.12 -25.31 -28.24
C ARG A 778 -17.91 -24.56 -29.55
N SER A 779 -16.80 -24.78 -30.25
CA SER A 779 -16.55 -24.17 -31.56
C SER A 779 -17.52 -24.69 -32.64
N GLN A 780 -18.09 -25.89 -32.41
CA GLN A 780 -19.02 -26.56 -33.33
C GLN A 780 -20.52 -26.40 -32.93
N ASP A 781 -20.83 -26.04 -31.67
CA ASP A 781 -22.20 -25.87 -31.16
C ASP A 781 -22.74 -24.44 -31.40
N LEU A 782 -23.95 -24.28 -31.97
CA LEU A 782 -24.35 -23.05 -32.66
C LEU A 782 -25.47 -22.24 -32.00
N ALA A 783 -25.09 -21.16 -31.31
CA ALA A 783 -25.79 -19.88 -31.47
C ALA A 783 -25.14 -18.99 -32.55
N THR A 784 -23.83 -19.16 -32.83
CA THR A 784 -23.10 -18.46 -33.91
C THR A 784 -21.84 -19.23 -34.33
N PRO A 785 -21.75 -19.78 -35.57
CA PRO A 785 -20.58 -20.52 -36.04
C PRO A 785 -19.36 -19.61 -36.23
N LEU A 786 -18.15 -20.17 -36.10
CA LEU A 786 -16.96 -19.55 -36.69
C LEU A 786 -17.14 -19.54 -38.21
N ALA A 787 -17.32 -18.36 -38.81
CA ALA A 787 -17.47 -18.23 -40.26
C ALA A 787 -16.12 -18.31 -41.01
N GLY A 788 -15.01 -18.45 -40.27
CA GLY A 788 -13.66 -18.71 -40.75
C GLY A 788 -12.72 -18.87 -39.54
N PHE A 789 -11.70 -19.73 -39.67
CA PHE A 789 -10.66 -19.97 -38.66
C PHE A 789 -9.31 -20.10 -39.37
N GLU A 790 -8.39 -19.20 -39.05
CA GLU A 790 -7.05 -19.16 -39.63
C GLU A 790 -6.02 -19.28 -38.51
N LEU A 791 -5.07 -20.20 -38.65
CA LEU A 791 -3.93 -20.35 -37.75
C LEU A 791 -2.65 -20.12 -38.55
N THR A 792 -1.87 -19.15 -38.09
CA THR A 792 -0.49 -18.94 -38.57
C THR A 792 0.43 -18.88 -37.38
N GLY A 793 1.70 -19.21 -37.57
CA GLY A 793 2.68 -19.22 -36.50
C GLY A 793 4.00 -18.69 -36.99
N GLN A 794 4.67 -17.91 -36.14
CA GLN A 794 6.02 -17.44 -36.39
C GLN A 794 6.93 -18.00 -35.30
N LEU A 795 7.98 -18.72 -35.67
CA LEU A 795 9.02 -19.13 -34.72
C LEU A 795 9.49 -17.93 -33.92
N LYS A 796 9.46 -18.08 -32.60
CA LYS A 796 9.91 -17.08 -31.64
C LYS A 796 11.16 -17.56 -30.91
N GLY A 797 11.16 -18.80 -30.44
CA GLY A 797 12.27 -19.42 -29.72
C GLY A 797 12.55 -20.84 -30.19
N LEU A 798 13.81 -21.26 -30.11
CA LEU A 798 14.27 -22.58 -30.51
C LEU A 798 15.19 -23.16 -29.43
N THR A 799 14.83 -24.35 -28.92
CA THR A 799 15.61 -25.11 -27.93
C THR A 799 15.83 -26.55 -28.41
N ALA A 800 16.44 -27.39 -27.57
CA ALA A 800 16.62 -28.81 -27.87
C ALA A 800 15.33 -29.65 -27.70
N ASP A 801 14.43 -29.24 -26.80
CA ASP A 801 13.27 -30.04 -26.37
C ASP A 801 11.93 -29.57 -27.00
N GLY A 802 11.97 -28.47 -27.76
CA GLY A 802 10.79 -27.88 -28.40
C GLY A 802 11.03 -26.48 -28.92
N MET A 803 9.94 -25.83 -29.32
CA MET A 803 9.94 -24.50 -29.93
C MET A 803 8.90 -23.62 -29.28
N SER A 804 9.18 -22.33 -29.15
CA SER A 804 8.14 -21.33 -28.88
C SER A 804 7.76 -20.61 -30.17
N ALA A 805 6.47 -20.41 -30.37
CA ALA A 805 5.93 -19.79 -31.57
C ALA A 805 4.89 -18.73 -31.22
N ASP A 806 4.97 -17.56 -31.86
CA ASP A 806 3.88 -16.60 -31.84
C ASP A 806 2.81 -17.06 -32.82
N LEU A 807 1.75 -17.65 -32.27
CA LEU A 807 0.58 -18.01 -33.05
C LEU A 807 -0.32 -16.79 -33.22
N MET A 808 -0.80 -16.60 -34.44
CA MET A 808 -1.92 -15.72 -34.72
C MET A 808 -3.12 -16.59 -35.09
N ALA A 809 -4.16 -16.52 -34.27
CA ALA A 809 -5.45 -17.11 -34.57
C ALA A 809 -6.41 -16.00 -35.02
N GLY A 810 -6.97 -16.15 -36.22
CA GLY A 810 -7.97 -15.27 -36.80
C GLY A 810 -9.31 -15.97 -36.94
N TRP A 811 -10.40 -15.32 -36.54
CA TRP A 811 -11.74 -15.86 -36.77
C TRP A 811 -12.80 -14.77 -36.96
N GLN A 812 -13.91 -15.16 -37.57
CA GLN A 812 -15.07 -14.28 -37.73
C GLN A 812 -16.19 -14.73 -36.78
N THR A 813 -16.58 -13.83 -35.86
CA THR A 813 -17.73 -14.05 -34.98
C THR A 813 -19.04 -13.91 -35.76
N GLY A 814 -20.12 -14.57 -35.33
CA GLY A 814 -21.36 -14.59 -36.13
C GLY A 814 -22.12 -13.25 -36.22
N ASN A 815 -21.66 -12.19 -35.55
CA ASN A 815 -22.07 -10.80 -35.80
C ASN A 815 -21.25 -10.09 -36.92
N GLY A 816 -20.38 -10.83 -37.62
CA GLY A 816 -19.58 -10.36 -38.73
C GLY A 816 -18.25 -9.70 -38.37
N LYS A 817 -17.91 -9.55 -37.07
CA LYS A 817 -16.63 -8.96 -36.64
C LYS A 817 -15.48 -9.95 -36.81
N GLN A 818 -14.39 -9.48 -37.40
CA GLN A 818 -13.11 -10.20 -37.45
C GLN A 818 -12.38 -10.00 -36.13
N ARG A 819 -11.92 -11.09 -35.53
CA ARG A 819 -11.09 -11.12 -34.33
C ARG A 819 -9.75 -11.74 -34.70
N GLN A 820 -8.68 -11.19 -34.15
CA GLN A 820 -7.35 -11.75 -34.22
C GLN A 820 -6.72 -11.65 -32.85
N VAL A 821 -6.08 -12.74 -32.43
CA VAL A 821 -5.29 -12.78 -31.21
C VAL A 821 -3.92 -13.33 -31.53
N ARG A 822 -2.91 -12.80 -30.84
CA ARG A 822 -1.57 -13.34 -30.87
C ARG A 822 -1.24 -13.93 -29.50
N GLN A 823 -0.68 -15.13 -29.49
CA GLN A 823 -0.22 -15.79 -28.29
C GLN A 823 1.06 -16.56 -28.55
N THR A 824 2.04 -16.41 -27.66
CA THR A 824 3.21 -17.28 -27.64
C THR A 824 2.82 -18.62 -27.04
N VAL A 825 3.03 -19.69 -27.79
CA VAL A 825 2.77 -21.07 -27.35
C VAL A 825 4.04 -21.87 -27.27
N TRP A 826 4.06 -22.85 -26.38
CA TRP A 826 5.07 -23.88 -26.35
C TRP A 826 4.62 -25.08 -27.21
N LEU A 827 5.52 -25.52 -28.07
CA LEU A 827 5.34 -26.65 -28.97
C LEU A 827 6.37 -27.72 -28.59
N PRO A 828 6.01 -28.68 -27.71
CA PRO A 828 6.92 -29.74 -27.33
C PRO A 828 7.22 -30.64 -28.52
N LEU A 829 8.48 -31.08 -28.62
CA LEU A 829 8.93 -32.02 -29.63
C LEU A 829 8.83 -33.45 -29.08
N GLN A 830 7.87 -34.24 -29.58
CA GLN A 830 7.66 -35.63 -29.18
C GLN A 830 7.87 -36.56 -30.37
N ASP A 831 8.78 -37.54 -30.24
CA ASP A 831 9.12 -38.50 -31.29
C ASP A 831 9.46 -37.86 -32.66
N GLY A 832 10.03 -36.64 -32.63
CA GLY A 832 10.39 -35.88 -33.82
C GLY A 832 9.24 -35.13 -34.49
N GLN A 833 8.07 -35.03 -33.85
CA GLN A 833 6.95 -34.20 -34.29
C GLN A 833 6.55 -33.19 -33.22
N LEU A 834 6.16 -31.98 -33.64
CA LEU A 834 5.61 -30.97 -32.73
C LEU A 834 4.15 -31.29 -32.39
N THR A 835 3.78 -31.10 -31.13
CA THR A 835 2.39 -31.09 -30.64
C THR A 835 2.05 -29.71 -30.04
N TYR A 836 0.76 -29.43 -29.86
CA TYR A 836 0.28 -28.20 -29.26
C TYR A 836 0.21 -28.36 -27.73
N GLY A 837 1.12 -27.69 -27.02
CA GLY A 837 1.18 -27.67 -25.55
C GLY A 837 0.44 -26.49 -24.90
N GLY A 838 -0.16 -25.61 -25.72
CA GLY A 838 -0.74 -24.37 -25.23
C GLY A 838 0.30 -23.30 -24.92
N PRO A 839 -0.05 -22.26 -24.13
CA PRO A 839 0.87 -21.17 -23.81
C PRO A 839 2.11 -21.66 -23.08
N SER A 840 3.24 -20.94 -23.21
CA SER A 840 4.43 -21.27 -22.40
C SER A 840 4.15 -20.95 -20.93
N TRP A 841 4.05 -22.00 -20.12
CA TRP A 841 3.68 -21.93 -18.71
C TRP A 841 4.86 -22.29 -17.80
N ALA A 842 5.08 -21.46 -16.78
CA ALA A 842 5.65 -21.90 -15.52
C ALA A 842 4.54 -22.44 -14.60
N ALA A 843 4.89 -23.27 -13.63
CA ALA A 843 3.94 -23.88 -12.71
C ALA A 843 4.35 -23.65 -11.25
N THR A 844 3.36 -23.45 -10.38
CA THR A 844 3.52 -23.50 -8.93
C THR A 844 2.33 -24.25 -8.33
N GLN A 845 2.56 -25.03 -7.29
CA GLN A 845 1.53 -25.86 -6.67
C GLN A 845 1.52 -25.62 -5.16
N GLU A 846 0.33 -25.37 -4.62
CA GLU A 846 0.09 -25.25 -3.20
C GLU A 846 -1.16 -26.07 -2.84
N GLY A 847 -0.99 -27.08 -1.97
CA GLY A 847 -2.08 -27.96 -1.57
C GLY A 847 -2.82 -28.62 -2.75
N SER A 848 -4.09 -28.23 -2.93
CA SER A 848 -5.01 -28.74 -3.95
C SER A 848 -5.03 -27.86 -5.20
N VAL A 849 -4.31 -26.74 -5.25
CA VAL A 849 -4.30 -25.79 -6.37
C VAL A 849 -2.95 -25.80 -7.09
N THR A 850 -2.97 -25.96 -8.41
CA THR A 850 -1.83 -25.78 -9.31
C THR A 850 -2.08 -24.55 -10.18
N LEU A 851 -1.19 -23.56 -10.13
CA LEU A 851 -1.22 -22.39 -11.02
C LEU A 851 -0.27 -22.61 -12.20
N LEU A 852 -0.78 -22.42 -13.42
CA LEU A 852 0.01 -22.31 -14.65
C LEU A 852 0.02 -20.85 -15.08
N TYR A 853 1.20 -20.26 -15.26
CA TYR A 853 1.35 -18.81 -15.45
C TYR A 853 2.50 -18.46 -16.40
N PRO A 854 2.44 -17.33 -17.13
CA PRO A 854 3.56 -16.87 -17.95
C PRO A 854 4.72 -16.46 -17.02
N ALA A 855 5.98 -16.68 -17.42
CA ALA A 855 7.13 -16.39 -16.57
C ALA A 855 7.14 -14.95 -15.98
N ALA A 856 6.65 -13.97 -16.75
CA ALA A 856 6.52 -12.57 -16.29
C ALA A 856 5.58 -12.40 -15.08
N SER A 857 4.68 -13.35 -14.83
CA SER A 857 3.72 -13.35 -13.71
C SER A 857 4.21 -14.15 -12.50
N GLN A 858 5.48 -14.59 -12.47
CA GLN A 858 5.99 -15.45 -11.39
C GLN A 858 5.80 -14.87 -9.98
N PRO A 859 6.18 -13.62 -9.66
CA PRO A 859 6.01 -13.08 -8.31
C PRO A 859 4.55 -13.03 -7.87
N LEU A 860 3.65 -12.74 -8.82
CA LEU A 860 2.22 -12.72 -8.60
C LEU A 860 1.68 -14.14 -8.36
N ALA A 861 2.12 -15.12 -9.15
CA ALA A 861 1.69 -16.51 -9.02
C ALA A 861 2.15 -17.15 -7.70
N GLU A 862 3.39 -16.89 -7.27
CA GLU A 862 3.91 -17.34 -5.97
C GLU A 862 3.12 -16.75 -4.79
N ALA A 863 2.71 -15.48 -4.89
CA ALA A 863 1.86 -14.85 -3.89
C ALA A 863 0.39 -15.34 -3.93
N LEU A 864 -0.12 -15.69 -5.12
CA LEU A 864 -1.51 -16.14 -5.31
C LEU A 864 -1.75 -17.57 -4.87
N ALA A 865 -0.80 -18.47 -5.07
CA ALA A 865 -0.98 -19.91 -4.83
C ALA A 865 -1.53 -20.24 -3.42
N PRO A 866 -0.93 -19.76 -2.31
CA PRO A 866 -1.45 -20.06 -0.97
C PRO A 866 -2.81 -19.41 -0.70
N LEU A 867 -3.03 -18.21 -1.23
CA LEU A 867 -4.30 -17.51 -1.06
C LEU A 867 -5.46 -18.23 -1.76
N LEU A 868 -5.22 -18.77 -2.95
CA LEU A 868 -6.22 -19.49 -3.73
C LEU A 868 -6.49 -20.90 -3.19
N ASP A 869 -5.46 -21.61 -2.68
CA ASP A 869 -5.70 -22.88 -1.98
C ASP A 869 -6.53 -22.68 -0.71
N HIS A 870 -6.21 -21.66 0.10
CA HIS A 870 -7.00 -21.32 1.28
C HIS A 870 -8.44 -20.95 0.92
N ALA A 871 -8.63 -20.08 -0.09
CA ALA A 871 -9.95 -19.69 -0.56
C ALA A 871 -10.77 -20.91 -1.04
N TYR A 872 -10.17 -21.77 -1.86
CA TYR A 872 -10.83 -22.94 -2.42
C TYR A 872 -11.26 -23.93 -1.33
N ARG A 873 -10.40 -24.23 -0.36
CA ARG A 873 -10.75 -25.12 0.77
C ARG A 873 -11.85 -24.55 1.64
N THR A 874 -11.77 -23.25 1.95
CA THR A 874 -12.74 -22.58 2.82
C THR A 874 -14.12 -22.54 2.18
N MET A 875 -14.19 -22.17 0.90
CA MET A 875 -15.44 -22.17 0.14
C MET A 875 -16.01 -23.58 -0.06
N ALA A 876 -15.16 -24.56 -0.39
CA ALA A 876 -15.59 -25.96 -0.51
C ALA A 876 -16.17 -26.46 0.81
N SER A 877 -15.52 -26.17 1.94
CA SER A 877 -16.01 -26.50 3.28
C SER A 877 -17.35 -25.83 3.59
N ALA A 878 -17.50 -24.53 3.29
CA ALA A 878 -18.75 -23.79 3.52
C ALA A 878 -19.93 -24.35 2.71
N LEU A 879 -19.66 -24.91 1.53
CA LEU A 879 -20.66 -25.54 0.65
C LEU A 879 -20.81 -27.05 0.88
N GLY A 880 -20.05 -27.65 1.80
CA GLY A 880 -20.10 -29.10 2.09
C GLY A 880 -19.50 -29.98 0.98
N ILE A 881 -18.49 -29.49 0.27
CA ILE A 881 -17.80 -30.15 -0.84
C ILE A 881 -16.40 -30.61 -0.40
N ASP A 882 -15.99 -31.82 -0.76
CA ASP A 882 -14.61 -32.28 -0.62
C ASP A 882 -13.73 -31.73 -1.77
N PRO A 883 -12.71 -30.89 -1.51
CA PRO A 883 -11.95 -30.23 -2.57
C PRO A 883 -11.01 -31.18 -3.32
N ALA A 884 -11.27 -31.36 -4.63
CA ALA A 884 -10.40 -32.11 -5.56
C ALA A 884 -9.27 -31.22 -6.16
N PRO A 885 -8.19 -31.79 -6.72
CA PRO A 885 -7.12 -31.01 -7.37
C PRO A 885 -7.64 -30.07 -8.46
N LEU A 886 -7.23 -28.82 -8.41
CA LEU A 886 -7.70 -27.73 -9.25
C LEU A 886 -6.51 -27.09 -9.98
N THR A 887 -6.61 -26.98 -11.31
CA THR A 887 -5.61 -26.24 -12.10
C THR A 887 -6.17 -24.89 -12.53
N ILE A 888 -5.42 -23.82 -12.32
CA ILE A 888 -5.78 -22.45 -12.71
C ILE A 888 -4.74 -21.94 -13.72
N LYS A 889 -5.17 -21.56 -14.92
CA LYS A 889 -4.33 -21.04 -16.01
C LYS A 889 -4.44 -19.52 -16.10
N LEU A 890 -3.34 -18.79 -16.04
CA LEU A 890 -3.31 -17.32 -16.02
C LEU A 890 -2.90 -16.73 -17.38
N TYR A 891 -3.75 -15.97 -18.05
CA TYR A 891 -3.52 -15.34 -19.35
C TYR A 891 -3.18 -13.86 -19.20
N THR A 892 -2.46 -13.28 -20.16
CA THR A 892 -2.05 -11.87 -20.09
C THR A 892 -3.08 -10.89 -20.66
N ASN A 893 -4.13 -11.37 -21.34
CA ASN A 893 -5.21 -10.55 -21.89
C ASN A 893 -6.50 -11.36 -22.14
N ASP A 894 -7.61 -10.65 -22.29
CA ASP A 894 -8.97 -11.16 -22.48
C ASP A 894 -9.18 -11.89 -23.82
N LEU A 895 -8.52 -11.45 -24.89
CA LEU A 895 -8.55 -12.14 -26.19
C LEU A 895 -7.89 -13.52 -26.12
N ALA A 896 -6.77 -13.64 -25.39
CA ALA A 896 -6.09 -14.92 -25.17
C ALA A 896 -6.93 -15.87 -24.32
N LEU A 897 -7.59 -15.34 -23.27
CA LEU A 897 -8.58 -16.09 -22.50
C LEU A 897 -9.75 -16.56 -23.39
N SER A 898 -10.24 -15.69 -24.28
CA SER A 898 -11.33 -16.03 -25.19
C SER A 898 -10.94 -17.13 -26.18
N LEU A 899 -9.70 -17.13 -26.67
CA LEU A 899 -9.22 -18.21 -27.51
C LEU A 899 -9.09 -19.53 -26.75
N ALA A 900 -8.61 -19.51 -25.51
CA ALA A 900 -8.37 -20.74 -24.75
C ALA A 900 -9.66 -21.34 -24.14
N ALA A 901 -10.56 -20.50 -23.63
CA ALA A 901 -11.76 -20.93 -22.93
C ALA A 901 -13.02 -20.83 -23.80
N ARG A 902 -13.31 -19.67 -24.41
CA ARG A 902 -14.55 -19.44 -25.19
C ARG A 902 -14.49 -18.18 -26.07
N HIS A 903 -14.75 -18.31 -27.38
CA HIS A 903 -14.50 -17.24 -28.36
C HIS A 903 -15.49 -16.04 -28.31
N ASP A 904 -16.54 -16.11 -27.48
CA ASP A 904 -17.62 -15.12 -27.33
C ASP A 904 -17.73 -14.56 -25.89
N LEU A 905 -16.67 -14.62 -25.09
CA LEU A 905 -16.65 -13.99 -23.76
C LEU A 905 -17.01 -12.48 -23.85
N PRO A 906 -17.90 -11.97 -22.97
CA PRO A 906 -18.15 -10.55 -22.83
C PRO A 906 -16.89 -9.76 -22.48
N ALA A 907 -16.82 -8.51 -22.92
CA ALA A 907 -15.69 -7.64 -22.59
C ALA A 907 -15.66 -7.35 -21.09
N GLY A 908 -14.49 -7.51 -20.47
CA GLY A 908 -14.29 -7.28 -19.04
C GLY A 908 -14.42 -8.51 -18.15
N VAL A 909 -14.69 -9.70 -18.71
CA VAL A 909 -14.57 -10.97 -17.97
C VAL A 909 -13.10 -11.28 -17.74
N THR A 910 -12.70 -11.33 -16.47
CA THR A 910 -11.30 -11.56 -16.07
C THR A 910 -11.04 -12.97 -15.54
N ALA A 911 -12.06 -13.78 -15.28
CA ALA A 911 -11.91 -15.18 -14.87
C ALA A 911 -13.11 -16.02 -15.28
N VAL A 912 -12.91 -17.31 -15.58
CA VAL A 912 -13.97 -18.24 -15.96
C VAL A 912 -13.62 -19.67 -15.56
N SER A 913 -14.63 -20.44 -15.12
CA SER A 913 -14.51 -21.88 -14.92
C SER A 913 -14.80 -22.62 -16.22
N VAL A 914 -13.97 -23.60 -16.58
CA VAL A 914 -14.12 -24.39 -17.80
C VAL A 914 -14.59 -25.81 -17.45
N PRO A 915 -15.55 -26.39 -18.21
CA PRO A 915 -16.05 -27.76 -17.95
C PRO A 915 -15.00 -28.87 -17.93
N GLY A 916 -13.77 -28.61 -18.40
CA GLY A 916 -12.62 -29.51 -18.30
C GLY A 916 -12.01 -29.61 -16.89
N GLY A 917 -12.54 -28.88 -15.92
CA GLY A 917 -12.09 -28.93 -14.52
C GLY A 917 -10.99 -27.94 -14.17
N SER A 918 -10.70 -26.98 -15.07
CA SER A 918 -9.71 -25.92 -14.86
C SER A 918 -10.38 -24.54 -14.75
N LEU A 919 -9.74 -23.61 -14.04
CA LEU A 919 -10.11 -22.18 -14.09
C LEU A 919 -9.12 -21.43 -14.97
N HIS A 920 -9.61 -20.43 -15.67
CA HIS A 920 -8.79 -19.61 -16.56
C HIS A 920 -9.02 -18.15 -16.17
N ALA A 921 -7.95 -17.36 -16.02
CA ALA A 921 -8.07 -15.96 -15.60
C ALA A 921 -7.06 -15.05 -16.27
N VAL A 922 -7.40 -13.77 -16.42
CA VAL A 922 -6.53 -12.73 -16.96
C VAL A 922 -5.78 -12.05 -15.82
N VAL A 923 -4.47 -11.93 -15.95
CA VAL A 923 -3.58 -11.23 -15.02
C VAL A 923 -2.70 -10.23 -15.76
N ASN A 924 -2.36 -9.12 -15.10
CA ASN A 924 -1.38 -8.20 -15.61
C ASN A 924 -0.01 -8.50 -14.96
N PRO A 925 0.99 -8.99 -15.72
CA PRO A 925 2.31 -9.30 -15.18
C PRO A 925 3.07 -8.08 -14.63
N GLN A 926 2.64 -6.84 -14.93
CA GLN A 926 3.23 -5.63 -14.35
C GLN A 926 2.72 -5.33 -12.94
N GLN A 927 1.69 -6.04 -12.46
CA GLN A 927 1.21 -5.91 -11.10
C GLN A 927 2.14 -6.70 -10.15
N GLY A 928 2.68 -6.04 -9.13
CA GLY A 928 3.57 -6.65 -8.14
C GLY A 928 2.83 -7.62 -7.19
N ALA A 929 3.58 -8.30 -6.30
CA ALA A 929 3.02 -9.28 -5.35
C ALA A 929 1.91 -8.70 -4.45
N ALA A 930 1.91 -7.40 -4.18
CA ALA A 930 0.85 -6.71 -3.45
C ALA A 930 -0.53 -6.80 -4.14
N ALA A 931 -0.58 -7.01 -5.45
CA ALA A 931 -1.83 -7.17 -6.22
C ALA A 931 -2.44 -8.59 -6.13
N ALA A 932 -1.76 -9.54 -5.48
CA ALA A 932 -2.27 -10.90 -5.34
C ALA A 932 -3.62 -10.95 -4.62
N ALA A 933 -3.86 -10.07 -3.65
CA ALA A 933 -5.16 -9.98 -2.98
C ALA A 933 -6.29 -9.55 -3.93
N GLU A 934 -6.01 -8.59 -4.82
CA GLU A 934 -6.99 -8.11 -5.82
C GLU A 934 -7.30 -9.20 -6.84
N VAL A 935 -6.27 -9.87 -7.38
CA VAL A 935 -6.43 -10.95 -8.35
C VAL A 935 -7.13 -12.15 -7.73
N ARG A 936 -6.81 -12.48 -6.47
CA ARG A 936 -7.55 -13.49 -5.68
C ARG A 936 -9.03 -13.14 -5.63
N ASN A 937 -9.37 -11.90 -5.29
CA ASN A 937 -10.77 -11.49 -5.17
C ASN A 937 -11.52 -11.59 -6.52
N ASN A 938 -10.86 -11.29 -7.64
CA ASN A 938 -11.42 -11.45 -8.98
C ASN A 938 -11.63 -12.93 -9.39
N LEU A 939 -10.86 -13.84 -8.81
CA LEU A 939 -10.95 -15.28 -9.07
C LEU A 939 -12.07 -15.98 -8.29
N LEU A 940 -12.63 -15.35 -7.24
CA LEU A 940 -13.63 -15.98 -6.37
C LEU A 940 -14.96 -16.25 -7.08
N ASP A 941 -15.37 -15.39 -8.02
CA ASP A 941 -16.58 -15.61 -8.80
C ASP A 941 -16.43 -16.89 -9.66
N ALA A 942 -15.29 -17.04 -10.36
CA ALA A 942 -15.00 -18.25 -11.13
C ALA A 942 -14.84 -19.50 -10.26
N LEU A 943 -14.31 -19.35 -9.04
CA LEU A 943 -14.16 -20.43 -8.06
C LEU A 943 -15.51 -20.89 -7.51
N THR A 944 -16.43 -19.95 -7.27
CA THR A 944 -17.83 -20.23 -6.90
C THR A 944 -18.51 -21.01 -8.01
N GLU A 945 -18.38 -20.55 -9.25
CA GLU A 945 -18.95 -21.22 -10.42
C GLU A 945 -18.39 -22.64 -10.60
N HIS A 946 -17.10 -22.85 -10.33
CA HIS A 946 -16.49 -24.17 -10.33
C HIS A 946 -17.11 -25.11 -9.29
N LEU A 947 -17.24 -24.66 -8.04
CA LEU A 947 -17.81 -25.45 -6.95
C LEU A 947 -19.29 -25.77 -7.16
N LEU A 948 -20.08 -24.79 -7.61
CA LEU A 948 -21.49 -25.00 -7.95
C LEU A 948 -21.66 -25.98 -9.12
N GLY A 949 -20.74 -25.94 -10.09
CA GLY A 949 -20.68 -26.93 -11.17
C GLY A 949 -20.42 -28.35 -10.67
N GLN A 950 -19.54 -28.54 -9.69
CA GLN A 950 -19.31 -29.85 -9.06
C GLN A 950 -20.55 -30.40 -8.37
N LEU A 951 -21.37 -29.52 -7.78
CA LEU A 951 -22.65 -29.88 -7.18
C LEU A 951 -23.77 -30.16 -8.20
N GLY A 952 -23.53 -29.91 -9.50
CA GLY A 952 -24.54 -30.07 -10.55
C GLY A 952 -25.58 -28.96 -10.60
N VAL A 953 -25.30 -27.79 -9.98
CA VAL A 953 -26.24 -26.65 -9.95
C VAL A 953 -26.30 -25.99 -11.34
N PRO A 954 -27.46 -26.00 -12.01
CA PRO A 954 -27.57 -25.49 -13.38
C PRO A 954 -27.43 -23.96 -13.42
N SER A 955 -26.79 -23.44 -14.47
CA SER A 955 -26.63 -21.99 -14.70
C SER A 955 -27.84 -21.43 -15.44
N THR A 956 -28.96 -21.30 -14.74
CA THR A 956 -30.23 -20.77 -15.25
C THR A 956 -30.42 -19.30 -14.87
N THR A 957 -31.32 -18.59 -15.58
CA THR A 957 -31.60 -17.17 -15.30
C THR A 957 -32.12 -16.94 -13.88
N ASP A 958 -32.96 -17.84 -13.38
CA ASP A 958 -33.61 -17.78 -12.06
C ASP A 958 -32.69 -18.15 -10.88
N SER A 959 -31.51 -18.73 -11.14
CA SER A 959 -30.49 -19.01 -10.12
C SER A 959 -29.35 -17.98 -10.07
N ARG A 960 -29.37 -17.00 -10.98
CA ARG A 960 -28.27 -16.05 -11.17
C ARG A 960 -27.99 -15.19 -9.95
N TRP A 961 -29.02 -14.68 -9.29
CA TRP A 961 -28.89 -13.85 -8.09
C TRP A 961 -28.15 -14.59 -6.97
N LEU A 962 -28.49 -15.87 -6.76
CA LEU A 962 -27.87 -16.70 -5.73
C LEU A 962 -26.40 -16.99 -6.05
N ARG A 963 -26.10 -17.33 -7.31
CA ARG A 963 -24.72 -17.55 -7.77
C ARG A 963 -23.86 -16.30 -7.60
N ALA A 964 -24.36 -15.14 -8.04
CA ALA A 964 -23.68 -13.86 -7.94
C ALA A 964 -23.50 -13.40 -6.48
N GLY A 965 -24.49 -13.65 -5.62
CA GLY A 965 -24.41 -13.31 -4.20
C GLY A 965 -23.44 -14.19 -3.42
N LEU A 966 -23.43 -15.51 -3.68
CA LEU A 966 -22.48 -16.44 -3.07
C LEU A 966 -21.02 -16.10 -3.40
N GLY A 967 -20.73 -15.64 -4.61
CA GLY A 967 -19.39 -15.17 -4.98
C GLY A 967 -18.91 -13.98 -4.13
N ARG A 968 -19.84 -13.14 -3.64
CA ARG A 968 -19.54 -12.00 -2.74
C ARG A 968 -19.49 -12.41 -1.28
N ILE A 969 -20.34 -13.33 -0.85
CA ILE A 969 -20.35 -13.88 0.51
C ILE A 969 -19.10 -14.72 0.77
N ALA A 970 -18.55 -15.38 -0.26
CA ALA A 970 -17.31 -16.15 -0.15
C ALA A 970 -16.16 -15.35 0.49
N LEU A 971 -16.10 -14.04 0.27
CA LEU A 971 -15.10 -13.17 0.90
C LEU A 971 -15.25 -13.09 2.41
N GLN A 972 -16.48 -13.08 2.92
CA GLN A 972 -16.75 -13.11 4.37
C GLN A 972 -16.33 -14.43 5.01
N TRP A 973 -16.39 -15.54 4.26
CA TRP A 973 -15.91 -16.84 4.74
C TRP A 973 -14.39 -16.94 4.77
N ILE A 974 -13.71 -16.28 3.83
CA ILE A 974 -12.25 -16.32 3.67
C ILE A 974 -11.56 -15.31 4.58
N ASP A 975 -12.14 -14.11 4.73
CA ASP A 975 -11.58 -12.98 5.47
C ASP A 975 -12.72 -12.12 6.05
N PRO A 976 -13.07 -12.30 7.34
CA PRO A 976 -14.21 -11.62 7.96
C PRO A 976 -14.11 -10.08 7.94
N ASP A 977 -12.91 -9.51 8.10
CA ASP A 977 -12.71 -8.06 8.19
C ASP A 977 -12.84 -7.40 6.81
N ILE A 978 -12.21 -7.98 5.77
CA ILE A 978 -12.40 -7.53 4.38
C ILE A 978 -13.85 -7.76 3.94
N GLY A 979 -14.43 -8.88 4.34
CA GLY A 979 -15.83 -9.22 4.11
C GLY A 979 -16.78 -8.17 4.70
N TRP A 980 -16.49 -7.67 5.91
CA TRP A 980 -17.25 -6.61 6.57
C TRP A 980 -17.10 -5.25 5.85
N GLN A 981 -15.88 -4.87 5.46
CA GLN A 981 -15.67 -3.63 4.69
C GLN A 981 -16.37 -3.65 3.33
N GLN A 982 -16.40 -4.81 2.66
CA GLN A 982 -17.13 -4.96 1.40
C GLN A 982 -18.64 -4.99 1.62
N ALA A 983 -19.12 -5.67 2.66
CA ALA A 983 -20.51 -5.65 3.07
C ALA A 983 -21.00 -4.22 3.29
N ASN A 984 -20.27 -3.39 4.05
CA ASN A 984 -20.63 -2.00 4.28
C ASN A 984 -20.71 -1.16 3.00
N ARG A 985 -19.76 -1.36 2.06
CA ARG A 985 -19.76 -0.67 0.77
C ARG A 985 -20.93 -1.06 -0.13
N LEU A 986 -21.40 -2.30 -0.06
CA LEU A 986 -22.53 -2.80 -0.87
C LEU A 986 -23.86 -2.47 -0.20
N ALA A 987 -23.97 -2.68 1.11
CA ALA A 987 -25.14 -2.39 1.93
C ALA A 987 -25.59 -0.93 1.77
N GLY A 988 -24.67 0.04 1.82
CA GLY A 988 -25.01 1.46 1.68
C GLY A 988 -25.69 1.87 0.36
N LYS A 989 -25.80 0.97 -0.64
CA LYS A 989 -26.41 1.23 -1.94
C LYS A 989 -27.86 0.77 -2.05
N ILE A 990 -28.28 -0.21 -1.24
CA ILE A 990 -29.61 -0.82 -1.32
C ILE A 990 -30.73 0.16 -0.91
N PRO A 991 -30.63 0.91 0.22
CA PRO A 991 -31.70 1.80 0.67
C PRO A 991 -32.07 2.85 -0.37
N LEU A 992 -31.05 3.49 -0.98
CA LEU A 992 -31.24 4.50 -2.01
C LEU A 992 -31.84 3.91 -3.30
N ALA A 993 -31.47 2.67 -3.67
CA ALA A 993 -31.99 2.02 -4.87
C ALA A 993 -33.45 1.58 -4.71
N VAL A 994 -33.85 1.12 -3.52
CA VAL A 994 -35.24 0.83 -3.17
C VAL A 994 -36.08 2.10 -3.27
N GLN A 995 -35.63 3.21 -2.66
CA GLN A 995 -36.33 4.51 -2.75
C GLN A 995 -36.49 5.02 -4.17
N GLN A 996 -35.55 4.71 -5.06
CA GLN A 996 -35.58 5.11 -6.47
C GLN A 996 -36.32 4.09 -7.36
N ASN A 997 -36.80 2.97 -6.81
CA ASN A 997 -37.40 1.84 -7.54
C ASN A 997 -36.49 1.32 -8.67
N ARG A 998 -35.22 1.05 -8.34
CA ARG A 998 -34.16 0.69 -9.30
C ARG A 998 -33.67 -0.77 -9.19
N LEU A 999 -34.22 -1.55 -8.26
CA LEU A 999 -33.91 -2.97 -8.10
C LEU A 999 -34.66 -3.83 -9.13
N TRP A 1000 -34.15 -5.02 -9.41
CA TRP A 1000 -34.80 -5.99 -10.27
C TRP A 1000 -35.61 -7.02 -9.45
N PRO A 1001 -36.57 -7.72 -10.07
CA PRO A 1001 -37.06 -8.97 -9.50
C PRO A 1001 -35.95 -10.01 -9.52
N LEU A 1002 -35.78 -10.81 -8.47
CA LEU A 1002 -34.65 -11.74 -8.34
C LEU A 1002 -34.60 -12.78 -9.47
N GLY A 1003 -35.77 -13.27 -9.92
CA GLY A 1003 -35.87 -14.18 -11.06
C GLY A 1003 -35.56 -13.55 -12.42
N GLU A 1004 -35.55 -12.22 -12.49
CA GLU A 1004 -35.28 -11.42 -13.69
C GLU A 1004 -33.95 -10.66 -13.61
N LEU A 1005 -33.16 -10.85 -12.54
CA LEU A 1005 -31.91 -10.13 -12.32
C LEU A 1005 -31.01 -10.28 -13.56
N PRO A 1006 -30.68 -9.16 -14.25
CA PRO A 1006 -29.88 -9.22 -15.46
C PRO A 1006 -28.47 -9.72 -15.15
N ASP A 1007 -27.83 -10.28 -16.16
CA ASP A 1007 -26.44 -10.71 -16.07
C ASP A 1007 -25.53 -9.51 -15.72
N PRO A 1008 -24.88 -9.48 -14.54
CA PRO A 1008 -24.02 -8.36 -14.16
C PRO A 1008 -22.92 -8.06 -15.18
N ASP A 1009 -22.47 -9.07 -15.92
CA ASP A 1009 -21.44 -8.93 -16.96
C ASP A 1009 -21.97 -8.27 -18.23
N ALA A 1010 -23.29 -8.28 -18.43
CA ALA A 1010 -23.96 -7.59 -19.53
C ALA A 1010 -24.34 -6.12 -19.21
N LEU A 1011 -24.12 -5.67 -17.96
CA LEU A 1011 -24.53 -4.34 -17.48
C LEU A 1011 -23.40 -3.30 -17.52
N THR A 1012 -23.81 -2.03 -17.61
CA THR A 1012 -22.92 -0.86 -17.40
C THR A 1012 -22.35 -0.83 -15.98
N SER A 1013 -21.23 -0.16 -15.74
CA SER A 1013 -20.55 -0.16 -14.43
C SER A 1013 -21.48 0.18 -13.25
N THR A 1014 -22.30 1.23 -13.36
CA THR A 1014 -23.23 1.63 -12.30
C THR A 1014 -24.35 0.60 -12.08
N ALA A 1015 -24.91 0.04 -13.16
CA ALA A 1015 -25.97 -0.97 -13.06
C ALA A 1015 -25.44 -2.32 -12.56
N ARG A 1016 -24.21 -2.69 -12.95
CA ARG A 1016 -23.50 -3.86 -12.47
C ARG A 1016 -23.29 -3.79 -10.96
N THR A 1017 -22.81 -2.66 -10.45
CA THR A 1017 -22.61 -2.49 -9.01
C THR A 1017 -23.91 -2.58 -8.22
N LEU A 1018 -25.02 -2.10 -8.78
CA LEU A 1018 -26.33 -2.27 -8.16
C LEU A 1018 -26.80 -3.73 -8.17
N ALA A 1019 -26.69 -4.42 -9.31
CA ALA A 1019 -27.05 -5.84 -9.43
C ALA A 1019 -26.20 -6.73 -8.50
N GLN A 1020 -24.93 -6.38 -8.29
CA GLN A 1020 -24.05 -7.05 -7.34
C GLN A 1020 -24.45 -6.81 -5.89
N ALA A 1021 -24.83 -5.58 -5.54
CA ALA A 1021 -25.33 -5.26 -4.21
C ALA A 1021 -26.63 -6.02 -3.93
N GLU A 1022 -27.56 -6.03 -4.89
CA GLU A 1022 -28.84 -6.73 -4.83
C GLU A 1022 -28.66 -8.25 -4.67
N ALA A 1023 -27.81 -8.88 -5.48
CA ALA A 1023 -27.50 -10.30 -5.36
C ALA A 1023 -26.87 -10.66 -4.01
N TRP A 1024 -25.93 -9.84 -3.52
CA TRP A 1024 -25.30 -10.02 -2.22
C TRP A 1024 -26.30 -9.91 -1.07
N ASP A 1025 -27.14 -8.87 -1.08
CA ASP A 1025 -28.13 -8.58 -0.04
C ASP A 1025 -29.20 -9.67 0.02
N ALA A 1026 -29.79 -10.06 -1.11
CA ALA A 1026 -30.77 -11.14 -1.18
C ALA A 1026 -30.22 -12.50 -0.75
N SER A 1027 -28.96 -12.81 -1.09
CA SER A 1027 -28.31 -14.06 -0.70
C SER A 1027 -27.94 -14.05 0.79
N SER A 1028 -27.55 -12.89 1.32
CA SER A 1028 -27.32 -12.70 2.75
C SER A 1028 -28.62 -12.85 3.53
N TYR A 1029 -29.72 -12.25 3.05
CA TYR A 1029 -31.05 -12.40 3.60
C TYR A 1029 -31.53 -13.86 3.58
N LEU A 1030 -31.25 -14.62 2.51
CA LEU A 1030 -31.54 -16.06 2.46
C LEU A 1030 -30.80 -16.82 3.58
N ILE A 1031 -29.51 -16.56 3.75
CA ILE A 1031 -28.69 -17.22 4.79
C ILE A 1031 -29.14 -16.80 6.19
N GLN A 1032 -29.43 -15.51 6.41
CA GLN A 1032 -29.93 -14.99 7.68
C GLN A 1032 -31.27 -15.65 8.05
N ARG A 1033 -32.16 -15.82 7.06
CA ARG A 1033 -33.51 -16.35 7.29
C ARG A 1033 -33.56 -17.87 7.45
N PHE A 1034 -32.79 -18.61 6.66
CA PHE A 1034 -32.90 -20.08 6.58
C PHE A 1034 -31.64 -20.83 7.06
N GLY A 1035 -30.57 -20.12 7.40
CA GLY A 1035 -29.29 -20.68 7.81
C GLY A 1035 -28.50 -21.30 6.66
N THR A 1036 -27.24 -21.66 6.94
CA THR A 1036 -26.36 -22.37 6.00
C THR A 1036 -26.92 -23.75 5.64
N ASP A 1037 -27.62 -24.42 6.55
CA ASP A 1037 -28.30 -25.68 6.27
C ASP A 1037 -29.46 -25.52 5.27
N GLY A 1038 -30.14 -24.37 5.31
CA GLY A 1038 -31.14 -23.98 4.31
C GLY A 1038 -30.52 -23.80 2.93
N LEU A 1039 -29.39 -23.08 2.87
CA LEU A 1039 -28.61 -22.91 1.64
C LEU A 1039 -28.16 -24.25 1.05
N SER A 1040 -27.57 -25.15 1.84
CA SER A 1040 -27.13 -26.46 1.36
C SER A 1040 -28.27 -27.31 0.80
N ARG A 1041 -29.44 -27.30 1.46
CA ARG A 1041 -30.64 -28.00 0.94
C ARG A 1041 -31.15 -27.39 -0.37
N LEU A 1042 -31.11 -26.06 -0.50
CA LEU A 1042 -31.49 -25.39 -1.73
C LEU A 1042 -30.55 -25.74 -2.89
N LEU A 1043 -29.23 -25.72 -2.68
CA LEU A 1043 -28.25 -26.09 -3.69
C LEU A 1043 -28.40 -27.55 -4.14
N ALA A 1044 -28.64 -28.48 -3.20
CA ALA A 1044 -28.92 -29.87 -3.52
C ALA A 1044 -30.23 -30.05 -4.32
N ALA A 1045 -31.28 -29.31 -3.96
CA ALA A 1045 -32.55 -29.34 -4.69
C ALA A 1045 -32.38 -28.80 -6.13
N LEU A 1046 -31.64 -27.69 -6.30
CA LEU A 1046 -31.34 -27.10 -7.61
C LEU A 1046 -30.62 -28.05 -8.56
N ALA A 1047 -29.79 -28.97 -8.05
CA ALA A 1047 -29.12 -29.97 -8.88
C ALA A 1047 -30.07 -31.04 -9.46
N SER A 1048 -31.26 -31.21 -8.87
CA SER A 1048 -32.23 -32.25 -9.24
C SER A 1048 -33.57 -31.73 -9.79
N GLU A 1049 -33.92 -30.47 -9.49
CA GLU A 1049 -35.18 -29.84 -9.88
C GLU A 1049 -35.01 -28.96 -11.12
N ALA A 1050 -36.11 -28.73 -11.86
CA ALA A 1050 -36.07 -28.05 -13.15
C ALA A 1050 -36.05 -26.50 -13.07
N THR A 1051 -36.41 -25.92 -11.93
CA THR A 1051 -36.59 -24.46 -11.74
C THR A 1051 -36.23 -24.03 -10.33
N MET A 1052 -35.76 -22.80 -10.14
CA MET A 1052 -35.48 -22.22 -8.81
C MET A 1052 -36.70 -22.23 -7.90
N ASP A 1053 -37.88 -21.90 -8.43
CA ASP A 1053 -39.12 -21.88 -7.65
C ASP A 1053 -39.45 -23.27 -7.05
N ALA A 1054 -39.36 -24.33 -7.88
CA ALA A 1054 -39.52 -25.71 -7.41
C ALA A 1054 -38.47 -26.10 -6.35
N ALA A 1055 -37.23 -25.67 -6.52
CA ALA A 1055 -36.15 -25.93 -5.58
C ALA A 1055 -36.38 -25.19 -4.25
N MET A 1056 -36.76 -23.91 -4.27
CA MET A 1056 -37.10 -23.12 -3.07
C MET A 1056 -38.32 -23.69 -2.36
N GLN A 1057 -39.36 -24.10 -3.10
CA GLN A 1057 -40.55 -24.70 -2.51
C GLN A 1057 -40.25 -26.05 -1.84
N SER A 1058 -39.38 -26.87 -2.45
CA SER A 1058 -38.96 -28.18 -1.92
C SER A 1058 -38.01 -28.07 -0.73
N ALA A 1059 -37.02 -27.16 -0.82
CA ALA A 1059 -35.96 -27.01 0.18
C ALA A 1059 -36.37 -26.10 1.35
N LEU A 1060 -37.00 -24.97 1.06
CA LEU A 1060 -37.26 -23.88 2.02
C LEU A 1060 -38.74 -23.68 2.33
N GLY A 1061 -39.64 -24.23 1.52
CA GLY A 1061 -41.09 -24.13 1.73
C GLY A 1061 -41.71 -22.81 1.28
N VAL A 1062 -40.96 -21.98 0.54
CA VAL A 1062 -41.40 -20.68 0.00
C VAL A 1062 -41.23 -20.65 -1.52
N SER A 1063 -42.09 -19.92 -2.22
CA SER A 1063 -41.91 -19.65 -3.65
C SER A 1063 -40.85 -18.56 -3.87
N LEU A 1064 -40.30 -18.46 -5.07
CA LEU A 1064 -39.34 -17.40 -5.42
C LEU A 1064 -40.00 -16.02 -5.34
N ASP A 1065 -41.24 -15.89 -5.82
CA ASP A 1065 -41.99 -14.63 -5.78
C ASP A 1065 -42.27 -14.17 -4.34
N ASP A 1066 -42.67 -15.10 -3.46
CA ASP A 1066 -42.91 -14.78 -2.05
C ASP A 1066 -41.62 -14.37 -1.33
N PHE A 1067 -40.51 -15.03 -1.64
CA PHE A 1067 -39.20 -14.66 -1.10
C PHE A 1067 -38.75 -13.28 -1.58
N ASP A 1068 -38.88 -13.01 -2.88
CA ASP A 1068 -38.50 -11.73 -3.49
C ASP A 1068 -39.30 -10.56 -2.90
N GLN A 1069 -40.63 -10.71 -2.78
CA GLN A 1069 -41.48 -9.68 -2.16
C GLN A 1069 -41.12 -9.42 -0.69
N ASP A 1070 -40.80 -10.47 0.08
CA ASP A 1070 -40.45 -10.33 1.49
C ASP A 1070 -39.07 -9.71 1.70
N TRP A 1071 -38.11 -10.08 0.86
CA TRP A 1071 -36.79 -9.44 0.81
C TRP A 1071 -36.93 -7.95 0.44
N LEU A 1072 -37.65 -7.63 -0.64
CA LEU A 1072 -37.79 -6.26 -1.14
C LEU A 1072 -38.50 -5.33 -0.14
N ALA A 1073 -39.47 -5.88 0.61
CA ALA A 1073 -40.22 -5.15 1.63
C ALA A 1073 -39.32 -4.61 2.77
N THR A 1074 -38.16 -5.23 2.97
CA THR A 1074 -37.26 -4.94 4.08
C THR A 1074 -35.90 -4.40 3.61
N ALA A 1075 -35.54 -4.56 2.33
CA ALA A 1075 -34.29 -4.10 1.74
C ALA A 1075 -34.05 -2.58 1.88
N GLY A 1076 -35.11 -1.77 1.80
CA GLY A 1076 -35.02 -0.30 1.83
C GLY A 1076 -34.45 0.28 3.13
N VAL A 1077 -34.36 -0.56 4.15
CA VAL A 1077 -33.92 -0.24 5.50
C VAL A 1077 -32.86 -1.23 5.98
N LEU A 1078 -32.17 -1.89 5.04
CA LEU A 1078 -31.15 -2.92 5.32
C LEU A 1078 -31.69 -4.07 6.16
N HIS A 1079 -32.93 -4.47 5.87
CA HIS A 1079 -33.65 -5.48 6.64
C HIS A 1079 -33.83 -5.13 8.11
N ALA A 1080 -33.78 -3.83 8.45
CA ALA A 1080 -34.14 -3.35 9.78
C ALA A 1080 -35.56 -3.84 10.13
N PRO A 1081 -35.77 -4.34 11.35
CA PRO A 1081 -37.06 -4.88 11.75
C PRO A 1081 -38.18 -3.83 11.64
N ALA A 1082 -39.38 -4.24 11.22
CA ALA A 1082 -40.51 -3.33 10.94
C ALA A 1082 -40.93 -2.48 12.16
N GLU A 1083 -40.68 -2.98 13.36
CA GLU A 1083 -40.87 -2.26 14.63
C GLU A 1083 -40.03 -0.98 14.75
N TRP A 1084 -38.82 -0.96 14.19
CA TRP A 1084 -37.92 0.19 14.24
C TRP A 1084 -38.36 1.33 13.31
N LEU A 1085 -38.87 0.97 12.13
CA LEU A 1085 -39.34 1.94 11.15
C LEU A 1085 -40.60 2.64 11.63
N ALA A 1086 -41.53 1.87 12.19
CA ALA A 1086 -42.75 2.41 12.77
C ALA A 1086 -42.43 3.40 13.91
N LEU A 1087 -41.37 3.14 14.68
CA LEU A 1087 -40.86 4.03 15.71
C LEU A 1087 -40.34 5.34 15.09
N ALA A 1088 -39.43 5.26 14.11
CA ALA A 1088 -38.83 6.42 13.45
C ALA A 1088 -39.86 7.31 12.71
N GLU A 1089 -40.82 6.72 12.00
CA GLU A 1089 -41.84 7.46 11.23
C GLU A 1089 -42.91 8.14 12.11
N SER A 1090 -43.07 7.69 13.35
CA SER A 1090 -44.03 8.29 14.30
C SER A 1090 -43.56 9.61 14.92
N PHE A 1091 -42.31 10.02 14.62
CA PHE A 1091 -41.69 11.22 15.17
C PHE A 1091 -42.27 12.51 14.56
N ASP A 1092 -43.13 13.20 15.30
CA ASP A 1092 -43.66 14.52 14.95
C ASP A 1092 -42.90 15.61 15.71
N ALA A 1093 -41.90 16.22 15.06
CA ALA A 1093 -41.05 17.23 15.67
C ALA A 1093 -41.82 18.47 16.18
N GLN A 1094 -42.96 18.84 15.57
CA GLN A 1094 -43.77 19.99 16.00
C GLN A 1094 -44.69 19.64 17.17
N ARG A 1095 -45.21 18.40 17.21
CA ARG A 1095 -45.92 17.88 18.37
C ARG A 1095 -44.98 17.56 19.51
N ALA A 1096 -43.78 17.06 19.25
CA ALA A 1096 -42.73 16.88 20.26
C ALA A 1096 -42.31 18.22 20.83
N LEU A 1097 -42.08 19.24 19.99
CA LEU A 1097 -41.78 20.60 20.45
C LEU A 1097 -42.99 21.26 21.14
N GLY A 1098 -44.21 21.04 20.65
CA GLY A 1098 -45.46 21.58 21.20
C GLY A 1098 -45.87 20.92 22.52
N GLU A 1099 -45.67 19.61 22.65
CA GLU A 1099 -45.83 18.88 23.91
C GLU A 1099 -44.69 19.25 24.87
N ALA A 1100 -43.44 19.37 24.42
CA ALA A 1100 -42.33 19.89 25.24
C ALA A 1100 -42.59 21.32 25.74
N THR A 1101 -43.16 22.19 24.91
CA THR A 1101 -43.56 23.57 25.27
C THR A 1101 -44.83 23.61 26.14
N ARG A 1102 -45.63 22.54 26.14
CA ARG A 1102 -46.85 22.41 26.96
C ARG A 1102 -46.57 21.68 28.29
N LEU A 1103 -45.52 20.85 28.31
CA LEU A 1103 -44.96 20.16 29.47
C LEU A 1103 -44.05 21.09 30.28
N ALA A 1104 -43.30 21.97 29.62
CA ALA A 1104 -42.69 23.15 30.21
C ALA A 1104 -43.76 24.20 30.57
#